data_AF-A0A6M3Y4X1-F1
#
_entry.id   AF-A0A6M3Y4X1-F1
#
_cell.length_a   1.000
_cell.length_b   1.000
_cell.length_c   1.000
_cell.angle_alpha   90.00
_cell.angle_beta   90.00
_cell.angle_gamma   90.00
#
_symmetry.space_group_name_H-M   'P 1'
#
loop_
_entity.id
_entity.type
_entity.pdbx_description
1 polymer ?
#
loop_
_entity_poly.entity_id
_entity_poly.type
_entity_poly.pdbx_seq_one_letter_code
_entity_poly.pdbx_strand_id
1 'polypeptide(L)'
;MAWCLPPEFAKKVKESIRKGEFSTEKFNTDSATRRSMLEKIVGKENAQEVNLMYEKSLLLKNQERAMFDFVRKITGLSKAEKEATLAKIRETYATKKERIFEPREQENFLNEVAADIYTRKFRTDVTLKEAQKITEDTARVNELKAKIPADDPIGSPARLKYGAELIASQEYVRQLKVDANVTKGTDYVVEASGAAKSFKATFDNSFFGRQGQKMFYRNPVDWTYKFAKSFPDIVREIRGIDTTAAVKVDGFSRPNALNGKYKKMEIDVDILGEEAFPSELPAKIPAFGRVHRASQAAFNNAALRFRFDYADKLIKQMEKQGIDTTDAFQMKAVGEEINSMTGRGSIGKLEVIGKEINATLFSVKFLKANVNTLLRPFFGKTTTPFSRHVARQNLIRIIGGIAAVNFVAEMMNPGSQEFDPRGSHFGKVATPDGKTFNHSAGLGSLVTLASRLVPTMHDGEWGFWTKNSKTGIYSKLNDASFGKDDAVDMFENFWEGKLSPLAGVLRDHWAGRTYTGEKPDIGTTIKGLTVPISIEQFMDLMEDPSEDNVAVPMLLEMLGYNLGTPYKTNWETSTSQELKQFNEQVGDKVFKEANDEYNRLYNEWFLQYQNDERFTNLSDENKQKLITSKKSEIKGDIFWKYNFTPEKSTPTDLPYLP
;
A
#
# COMPACT_ATOMS: atom_id res chain seq x y z
N MET A 1 5.07 1.81 -25.16
CA MET A 1 5.91 2.19 -26.33
C MET A 1 5.41 1.41 -27.53
N ALA A 2 5.36 2.02 -28.71
CA ALA A 2 5.08 1.28 -29.93
C ALA A 2 6.25 0.31 -30.19
N TRP A 3 5.97 -0.97 -30.40
CA TRP A 3 6.99 -1.95 -30.75
C TRP A 3 7.52 -1.62 -32.15
N CYS A 4 8.85 -1.66 -32.31
CA CYS A 4 9.54 -1.50 -33.57
C CYS A 4 10.54 -2.64 -33.72
N LEU A 5 10.58 -3.26 -34.90
CA LEU A 5 11.55 -4.31 -35.19
C LEU A 5 12.96 -3.71 -35.21
N PRO A 6 13.95 -4.27 -34.47
CA PRO A 6 15.31 -3.77 -34.50
C PRO A 6 15.87 -3.74 -35.94
N PRO A 7 16.72 -2.74 -36.30
CA PRO A 7 17.20 -2.56 -37.66
C PRO A 7 17.88 -3.79 -38.28
N GLU A 8 18.57 -4.59 -37.46
CA GLU A 8 19.21 -5.84 -37.87
C GLU A 8 18.19 -6.89 -38.37
N PHE A 9 17.08 -7.06 -37.64
CA PHE A 9 16.03 -8.00 -38.01
C PHE A 9 15.18 -7.46 -39.16
N ALA A 10 14.96 -6.14 -39.22
CA ALA A 10 14.34 -5.50 -40.38
C ALA A 10 15.15 -5.76 -41.67
N LYS A 11 16.48 -5.76 -41.59
CA LYS A 11 17.36 -6.11 -42.72
C LYS A 11 17.23 -7.59 -43.10
N LYS A 12 17.19 -8.51 -42.14
CA LYS A 12 16.94 -9.94 -42.38
C LYS A 12 15.58 -10.19 -43.05
N VAL A 13 14.54 -9.49 -42.62
CA VAL A 13 13.21 -9.57 -43.26
C VAL A 13 13.27 -9.02 -44.69
N LYS A 14 13.95 -7.89 -44.94
CA LYS A 14 14.16 -7.38 -46.31
C LYS A 14 14.85 -8.39 -47.20
N GLU A 15 15.92 -9.01 -46.73
CA GLU A 15 16.67 -10.03 -47.46
C GLU A 15 15.80 -11.26 -47.74
N SER A 16 15.00 -11.69 -46.75
CA SER A 16 14.06 -12.81 -46.89
C SER A 16 12.95 -12.52 -47.91
N ILE A 17 12.44 -11.28 -47.97
CA ILE A 17 11.47 -10.86 -49.00
C ILE A 17 12.13 -10.88 -50.38
N ARG A 18 13.36 -10.36 -50.50
CA ARG A 18 14.11 -10.35 -51.78
C ARG A 18 14.40 -11.76 -52.29
N LYS A 19 14.70 -12.71 -51.39
CA LYS A 19 14.92 -14.13 -51.71
C LYS A 19 13.62 -14.92 -51.95
N GLY A 20 12.45 -14.30 -51.75
CA GLY A 20 11.16 -15.00 -51.81
C GLY A 20 10.95 -16.01 -50.68
N GLU A 21 11.74 -15.94 -49.61
CA GLU A 21 11.59 -16.72 -48.37
C GLU A 21 10.43 -16.17 -47.53
N PHE A 22 10.20 -14.86 -47.60
CA PHE A 22 9.08 -14.16 -46.97
C PHE A 22 8.08 -13.75 -48.06
N SER A 23 7.07 -14.58 -48.32
CA SER A 23 5.96 -14.30 -49.25
C SER A 23 4.62 -14.58 -48.58
N THR A 24 3.57 -13.86 -49.02
CA THR A 24 2.20 -14.08 -48.53
C THR A 24 1.74 -15.53 -48.74
N GLU A 25 2.23 -16.21 -49.77
CA GLU A 25 1.91 -17.61 -50.05
C GLU A 25 2.54 -18.58 -49.04
N LYS A 26 3.83 -18.41 -48.75
CA LYS A 26 4.52 -19.24 -47.75
C LYS A 26 3.99 -19.01 -46.35
N PHE A 27 3.41 -17.83 -46.13
CA PHE A 27 2.83 -17.41 -44.86
C PHE A 27 1.32 -17.67 -44.80
N ASN A 28 0.73 -18.25 -45.84
CA ASN A 28 -0.65 -18.73 -45.84
C ASN A 28 -0.73 -20.15 -45.25
N THR A 29 -0.27 -20.26 -44.01
CA THR A 29 -0.26 -21.47 -43.17
C THR A 29 -0.85 -21.11 -41.81
N ASP A 30 -1.08 -22.11 -40.95
CA ASP A 30 -1.48 -21.90 -39.56
C ASP A 30 -0.49 -21.00 -38.78
N SER A 31 -0.99 -20.32 -37.74
CA SER A 31 -0.21 -19.37 -36.96
C SER A 31 1.05 -19.96 -36.32
N ALA A 32 1.00 -21.23 -35.88
CA ALA A 32 2.14 -21.89 -35.24
C ALA A 32 3.29 -22.15 -36.23
N THR A 33 2.95 -22.67 -37.41
CA THR A 33 3.92 -22.85 -38.50
C THR A 33 4.50 -21.51 -38.95
N ARG A 34 3.66 -20.47 -39.09
CA ARG A 34 4.11 -19.13 -39.50
C ARG A 34 5.06 -18.51 -38.48
N ARG A 35 4.79 -18.68 -37.18
CA ARG A 35 5.69 -18.28 -36.10
C ARG A 35 7.02 -19.00 -36.20
N SER A 36 7.03 -20.33 -36.33
CA SER A 36 8.27 -21.12 -36.49
C SER A 36 9.12 -20.66 -37.68
N MET A 37 8.49 -20.29 -38.80
CA MET A 37 9.18 -19.70 -39.94
C MET A 37 9.76 -18.32 -39.62
N LEU A 38 9.00 -17.46 -38.93
CA LEU A 38 9.44 -16.13 -38.50
C LEU A 38 10.56 -16.17 -37.46
N GLU A 39 10.54 -17.13 -36.54
CA GLU A 39 11.58 -17.30 -35.52
C GLU A 39 12.96 -17.47 -36.13
N LYS A 40 13.05 -18.17 -37.26
CA LYS A 40 14.31 -18.34 -38.02
C LYS A 40 14.84 -17.03 -38.61
N ILE A 41 13.97 -16.04 -38.83
CA ILE A 41 14.32 -14.76 -39.49
C ILE A 41 14.55 -13.65 -38.46
N VAL A 42 13.63 -13.50 -37.50
CA VAL A 42 13.59 -12.36 -36.58
C VAL A 42 13.86 -12.74 -35.11
N GLY A 43 14.05 -14.03 -34.82
CA GLY A 43 14.20 -14.54 -33.45
C GLY A 43 12.86 -14.70 -32.74
N LYS A 44 12.85 -15.51 -31.66
CA LYS A 44 11.64 -15.91 -30.91
C LYS A 44 10.79 -14.73 -30.44
N GLU A 45 11.43 -13.74 -29.81
CA GLU A 45 10.72 -12.58 -29.23
C GLU A 45 10.06 -11.70 -30.30
N ASN A 46 10.69 -11.50 -31.47
CA ASN A 46 10.14 -10.65 -32.53
C ASN A 46 9.18 -11.42 -33.44
N ALA A 47 9.29 -12.74 -33.53
CA ALA A 47 8.45 -13.56 -34.41
C ALA A 47 6.97 -13.47 -34.05
N GLN A 48 6.66 -13.46 -32.75
CA GLN A 48 5.29 -13.28 -32.25
C GLN A 48 4.71 -11.92 -32.67
N GLU A 49 5.49 -10.85 -32.52
CA GLU A 49 5.04 -9.49 -32.85
C GLU A 49 4.90 -9.27 -34.37
N VAL A 50 5.82 -9.84 -35.17
CA VAL A 50 5.73 -9.84 -36.63
C VAL A 50 4.53 -10.66 -37.09
N ASN A 51 4.28 -11.83 -36.51
CA ASN A 51 3.13 -12.66 -36.84
C ASN A 51 1.80 -11.92 -36.55
N LEU A 52 1.68 -11.33 -35.36
CA LEU A 52 0.48 -10.59 -34.96
C LEU A 52 0.17 -9.41 -35.90
N MET A 53 1.19 -8.69 -36.38
CA MET A 53 0.95 -7.61 -37.34
C MET A 53 0.52 -8.15 -38.72
N TYR A 54 1.03 -9.30 -39.14
CA TYR A 54 0.62 -9.97 -40.39
C TYR A 54 -0.85 -10.37 -40.32
N GLU A 55 -1.23 -11.03 -39.22
CA GLU A 55 -2.61 -11.48 -38.95
C GLU A 55 -3.60 -10.33 -38.88
N LYS A 56 -3.24 -9.24 -38.20
CA LYS A 56 -4.07 -8.01 -38.19
C LYS A 56 -4.28 -7.45 -39.59
N SER A 57 -3.30 -7.56 -40.48
CA SER A 57 -3.44 -7.11 -41.86
C SER A 57 -4.37 -7.99 -42.68
N LEU A 58 -4.45 -9.30 -42.38
CA LEU A 58 -5.42 -10.21 -43.00
C LEU A 58 -6.87 -9.92 -42.57
N LEU A 59 -7.09 -9.31 -41.41
CA LEU A 59 -8.44 -8.96 -40.93
C LEU A 59 -9.03 -7.67 -41.55
N LEU A 60 -8.24 -6.89 -42.29
CA LEU A 60 -8.69 -5.62 -42.83
C LEU A 60 -9.45 -5.78 -44.15
N LYS A 61 -10.53 -5.01 -44.34
CA LYS A 61 -11.38 -5.04 -45.56
C LYS A 61 -10.59 -4.87 -46.86
N ASN A 62 -9.49 -4.13 -46.84
CA ASN A 62 -8.56 -4.00 -47.96
C ASN A 62 -7.25 -4.70 -47.58
N GLN A 63 -7.25 -6.04 -47.66
CA GLN A 63 -6.13 -6.88 -47.26
C GLN A 63 -4.85 -6.55 -48.04
N GLU A 64 -4.97 -6.18 -49.33
CA GLU A 64 -3.85 -5.76 -50.17
C GLU A 64 -3.13 -4.52 -49.59
N ARG A 65 -3.91 -3.46 -49.30
CA ARG A 65 -3.38 -2.22 -48.69
C ARG A 65 -2.87 -2.45 -47.27
N ALA A 66 -3.52 -3.33 -46.52
CA ALA A 66 -3.13 -3.68 -45.17
C ALA A 66 -1.82 -4.48 -45.12
N MET A 67 -1.65 -5.44 -46.03
CA MET A 67 -0.42 -6.21 -46.17
C MET A 67 0.72 -5.32 -46.65
N PHE A 68 0.43 -4.36 -47.52
CA PHE A 68 1.36 -3.28 -47.88
C PHE A 68 1.80 -2.46 -46.66
N ASP A 69 0.85 -2.00 -45.83
CA ASP A 69 1.15 -1.21 -44.64
C ASP A 69 1.95 -1.99 -43.59
N PHE A 70 1.71 -3.29 -43.49
CA PHE A 70 2.48 -4.22 -42.68
C PHE A 70 3.93 -4.34 -43.14
N VAL A 71 4.16 -4.67 -44.42
CA VAL A 71 5.51 -4.78 -44.98
C VAL A 71 6.26 -3.46 -44.81
N ARG A 72 5.59 -2.33 -45.06
CA ARG A 72 6.14 -0.97 -44.87
C ARG A 72 6.61 -0.74 -43.44
N LYS A 73 5.81 -1.12 -42.43
CA LYS A 73 6.12 -0.91 -41.00
C LYS A 73 7.30 -1.78 -40.53
N ILE A 74 7.43 -2.99 -41.06
CA ILE A 74 8.47 -3.93 -40.63
C ILE A 74 9.80 -3.71 -41.32
N THR A 75 9.76 -3.29 -42.59
CA THR A 75 10.96 -3.18 -43.41
C THR A 75 11.49 -1.74 -43.49
N GLY A 76 10.66 -0.70 -43.48
CA GLY A 76 11.16 0.67 -43.68
C GLY A 76 11.85 0.87 -45.03
N LEU A 77 11.27 0.36 -46.12
CA LEU A 77 11.79 0.45 -47.49
C LEU A 77 11.75 1.88 -48.08
N SER A 78 12.63 2.17 -49.03
CA SER A 78 12.67 3.43 -49.81
C SER A 78 11.57 3.48 -50.89
N LYS A 79 11.23 4.66 -51.44
CA LYS A 79 10.07 4.83 -52.36
C LYS A 79 10.14 3.95 -53.63
N ALA A 80 11.33 3.70 -54.16
CA ALA A 80 11.50 2.88 -55.37
C ALA A 80 11.41 1.37 -55.07
N GLU A 81 11.99 0.90 -53.96
CA GLU A 81 11.88 -0.50 -53.53
C GLU A 81 10.44 -0.87 -53.14
N LYS A 82 9.62 0.13 -52.78
CA LYS A 82 8.18 -0.01 -52.50
C LYS A 82 7.39 -0.46 -53.71
N GLU A 83 7.62 0.11 -54.90
CA GLU A 83 6.79 -0.16 -56.10
C GLU A 83 7.07 -1.54 -56.70
N ALA A 84 8.33 -1.97 -56.73
CA ALA A 84 8.72 -3.30 -57.22
C ALA A 84 8.21 -4.44 -56.32
N THR A 85 8.23 -4.24 -54.99
CA THR A 85 7.67 -5.20 -54.02
C THR A 85 6.14 -5.21 -54.09
N LEU A 86 5.51 -4.05 -54.36
CA LEU A 86 4.07 -3.88 -54.55
C LEU A 86 3.53 -4.68 -55.73
N ALA A 87 4.22 -4.60 -56.87
CA ALA A 87 3.79 -5.24 -58.11
C ALA A 87 3.72 -6.77 -57.94
N LYS A 88 4.74 -7.36 -57.31
CA LYS A 88 4.77 -8.79 -56.99
C LYS A 88 3.67 -9.21 -56.00
N ILE A 89 3.44 -8.43 -54.95
CA ILE A 89 2.37 -8.72 -53.97
C ILE A 89 1.00 -8.64 -54.64
N ARG A 90 0.75 -7.63 -55.48
CA ARG A 90 -0.49 -7.46 -56.24
C ARG A 90 -0.77 -8.59 -57.21
N GLU A 91 0.22 -8.99 -57.99
CA GLU A 91 0.14 -10.12 -58.92
C GLU A 91 -0.21 -11.41 -58.16
N THR A 92 0.45 -11.65 -57.03
CA THR A 92 0.19 -12.83 -56.18
C THR A 92 -1.21 -12.80 -55.54
N TYR A 93 -1.71 -11.63 -55.13
CA TYR A 93 -3.02 -11.47 -54.48
C TYR A 93 -4.19 -11.49 -55.45
N ALA A 94 -4.03 -10.89 -56.63
CA ALA A 94 -5.05 -10.86 -57.68
C ALA A 94 -5.38 -12.26 -58.20
N THR A 95 -4.40 -13.17 -58.17
CA THR A 95 -4.54 -14.55 -58.68
C THR A 95 -5.23 -15.50 -57.69
N LYS A 96 -5.50 -15.09 -56.44
CA LYS A 96 -5.94 -16.01 -55.36
C LYS A 96 -7.17 -15.57 -54.56
N LYS A 97 -7.96 -14.65 -55.10
CA LYS A 97 -9.18 -14.11 -54.44
C LYS A 97 -10.37 -15.10 -54.35
N GLU A 98 -10.13 -16.41 -54.44
CA GLU A 98 -11.19 -17.45 -54.44
C GLU A 98 -11.06 -18.54 -53.37
N ARG A 99 -10.17 -18.40 -52.39
CA ARG A 99 -10.24 -19.24 -51.17
C ARG A 99 -10.21 -18.37 -49.94
N ILE A 100 -11.39 -17.88 -49.58
CA ILE A 100 -11.63 -17.13 -48.36
C ILE A 100 -12.67 -17.90 -47.56
N PHE A 101 -12.11 -18.73 -46.68
CA PHE A 101 -12.63 -19.30 -45.45
C PHE A 101 -13.88 -20.20 -45.53
N GLU A 102 -13.65 -21.51 -45.35
CA GLU A 102 -14.66 -22.34 -44.71
C GLU A 102 -14.97 -21.76 -43.31
N PRO A 103 -16.24 -21.72 -42.86
CA PRO A 103 -16.62 -21.10 -41.59
C PRO A 103 -15.79 -21.57 -40.38
N ARG A 104 -15.41 -22.87 -40.35
CA ARG A 104 -14.58 -23.46 -39.29
C ARG A 104 -13.12 -22.98 -39.32
N GLU A 105 -12.55 -22.82 -40.51
CA GLU A 105 -11.19 -22.28 -40.66
C GLU A 105 -11.15 -20.79 -40.30
N GLN A 106 -12.21 -20.05 -40.60
CA GLN A 106 -12.35 -18.65 -40.20
C GLN A 106 -12.35 -18.49 -38.68
N GLU A 107 -13.14 -19.31 -37.99
CA GLU A 107 -13.26 -19.29 -36.54
C GLU A 107 -11.92 -19.63 -35.87
N ASN A 108 -11.24 -20.68 -36.35
CA ASN A 108 -9.91 -21.04 -35.85
C ASN A 108 -8.89 -19.92 -36.06
N PHE A 109 -8.87 -19.31 -37.26
CA PHE A 109 -7.99 -18.17 -37.55
C PHE A 109 -8.27 -16.98 -36.63
N LEU A 110 -9.55 -16.62 -36.43
CA LEU A 110 -9.93 -15.52 -35.53
C LEU A 110 -9.50 -15.77 -34.09
N ASN A 111 -9.60 -17.02 -33.62
CA ASN A 111 -9.15 -17.43 -32.29
C ASN A 111 -7.63 -17.40 -32.15
N GLU A 112 -6.88 -17.75 -33.20
CA GLU A 112 -5.41 -17.59 -33.26
C GLU A 112 -5.01 -16.11 -33.13
N VAL A 113 -5.65 -15.23 -33.90
CA VAL A 113 -5.37 -13.78 -33.79
C VAL A 113 -5.76 -13.24 -32.41
N ALA A 114 -6.88 -13.70 -31.86
CA ALA A 114 -7.32 -13.31 -30.52
C ALA A 114 -6.30 -13.76 -29.47
N ALA A 115 -5.80 -15.00 -29.55
CA ALA A 115 -4.77 -15.53 -28.67
C ALA A 115 -3.49 -14.68 -28.71
N ASP A 116 -3.02 -14.27 -29.90
CA ASP A 116 -1.83 -13.42 -30.03
C ASP A 116 -2.09 -11.99 -29.51
N ILE A 117 -3.28 -11.43 -29.75
CA ILE A 117 -3.69 -10.14 -29.17
C ILE A 117 -3.70 -10.21 -27.64
N TYR A 118 -4.31 -11.24 -27.06
CA TYR A 118 -4.43 -11.40 -25.62
C TYR A 118 -3.08 -11.72 -24.99
N THR A 119 -2.25 -12.52 -25.64
CA THR A 119 -0.88 -12.81 -25.21
C THR A 119 -0.09 -11.52 -25.06
N ARG A 120 -0.15 -10.66 -26.08
CA ARG A 120 0.48 -9.34 -26.04
C ARG A 120 -0.15 -8.40 -25.01
N LYS A 121 -1.48 -8.36 -24.94
CA LYS A 121 -2.23 -7.45 -24.05
C LYS A 121 -1.99 -7.79 -22.57
N PHE A 122 -1.91 -9.07 -22.25
CA PHE A 122 -1.78 -9.58 -20.89
C PHE A 122 -0.34 -9.91 -20.51
N ARG A 123 0.59 -9.93 -21.48
CA ARG A 123 2.00 -10.29 -21.30
C ARG A 123 2.18 -11.68 -20.67
N THR A 124 1.32 -12.60 -21.06
CA THR A 124 1.32 -14.01 -20.65
C THR A 124 0.96 -14.83 -21.87
N ASP A 125 1.46 -16.06 -21.99
CA ASP A 125 1.00 -16.97 -23.04
C ASP A 125 -0.51 -17.24 -22.84
N VAL A 126 -1.28 -17.10 -23.91
CA VAL A 126 -2.72 -17.39 -23.95
C VAL A 126 -2.98 -18.41 -25.05
N THR A 127 -3.56 -19.54 -24.67
CA THR A 127 -3.95 -20.63 -25.59
C THR A 127 -5.19 -20.25 -26.40
N LEU A 128 -5.44 -21.00 -27.48
CA LEU A 128 -6.65 -20.83 -28.31
C LEU A 128 -7.94 -20.95 -27.51
N LYS A 129 -8.04 -21.95 -26.62
CA LYS A 129 -9.23 -22.16 -25.78
C LYS A 129 -9.44 -21.01 -24.80
N GLU A 130 -8.35 -20.50 -24.23
CA GLU A 130 -8.42 -19.34 -23.33
C GLU A 130 -8.83 -18.08 -24.09
N ALA A 131 -8.32 -17.88 -25.31
CA ALA A 131 -8.70 -16.76 -26.16
C ALA A 131 -10.16 -16.82 -26.60
N GLN A 132 -10.67 -17.99 -26.97
CA GLN A 132 -12.08 -18.26 -27.24
C GLN A 132 -12.93 -17.84 -26.06
N LYS A 133 -12.62 -18.38 -24.87
CA LYS A 133 -13.34 -18.05 -23.64
C LYS A 133 -13.34 -16.55 -23.32
N ILE A 134 -12.19 -15.88 -23.40
CA ILE A 134 -12.11 -14.44 -23.14
C ILE A 134 -12.97 -13.65 -24.15
N THR A 135 -12.99 -14.10 -25.40
CA THR A 135 -13.79 -13.48 -26.47
C THR A 135 -15.29 -13.67 -26.22
N GLU A 136 -15.72 -14.88 -25.85
CA GLU A 136 -17.11 -15.21 -25.50
C GLU A 136 -17.58 -14.43 -24.26
N ASP A 137 -16.79 -14.43 -23.19
CA ASP A 137 -17.08 -13.68 -21.96
C ASP A 137 -17.20 -12.18 -22.27
N THR A 138 -16.28 -11.64 -23.08
CA THR A 138 -16.33 -10.22 -23.51
C THR A 138 -17.59 -9.92 -24.32
N ALA A 139 -17.99 -10.80 -25.23
CA ALA A 139 -19.20 -10.64 -26.02
C ALA A 139 -20.45 -10.63 -25.13
N ARG A 140 -20.52 -11.56 -24.19
CA ARG A 140 -21.62 -11.66 -23.21
C ARG A 140 -21.71 -10.43 -22.31
N VAL A 141 -20.58 -9.93 -21.81
CA VAL A 141 -20.52 -8.70 -21.02
C VAL A 141 -21.07 -7.51 -21.82
N ASN A 142 -20.69 -7.38 -23.10
CA ASN A 142 -21.18 -6.31 -23.97
C ASN A 142 -22.68 -6.44 -24.26
N GLU A 143 -23.18 -7.66 -24.46
CA GLU A 143 -24.60 -7.93 -24.65
C GLU A 143 -25.42 -7.55 -23.41
N LEU A 144 -24.98 -7.98 -22.22
CA LEU A 144 -25.62 -7.62 -20.96
C LEU A 144 -25.60 -6.11 -20.73
N LYS A 145 -24.48 -5.45 -21.05
CA LYS A 145 -24.36 -3.99 -20.97
C LYS A 145 -25.37 -3.27 -21.85
N ALA A 146 -25.53 -3.73 -23.09
CA ALA A 146 -26.45 -3.12 -24.06
C ALA A 146 -27.92 -3.25 -23.64
N LYS A 147 -28.25 -4.23 -22.79
CA LYS A 147 -29.61 -4.47 -22.26
C LYS A 147 -29.96 -3.61 -21.04
N ILE A 148 -29.03 -2.83 -20.49
CA ILE A 148 -29.27 -1.97 -19.31
C ILE A 148 -29.80 -0.60 -19.78
N PRO A 149 -31.04 -0.21 -19.44
CA PRO A 149 -31.54 1.14 -19.68
C PRO A 149 -30.70 2.23 -19.00
N ALA A 150 -30.67 3.43 -19.56
CA ALA A 150 -29.88 4.54 -19.02
C ALA A 150 -30.35 4.97 -17.61
N ASP A 151 -31.65 4.88 -17.35
CA ASP A 151 -32.36 5.23 -16.12
C ASP A 151 -32.55 4.06 -15.14
N ASP A 152 -32.04 2.88 -15.50
CA ASP A 152 -32.19 1.67 -14.68
C ASP A 152 -31.58 1.88 -13.27
N PRO A 153 -32.30 1.53 -12.19
CA PRO A 153 -31.87 1.87 -10.83
C PRO A 153 -30.61 1.11 -10.41
N ILE A 154 -29.78 1.74 -9.57
CA ILE A 154 -28.61 1.09 -8.97
C ILE A 154 -29.08 -0.16 -8.19
N GLY A 155 -28.40 -1.28 -8.38
CA GLY A 155 -28.73 -2.55 -7.75
C GLY A 155 -29.84 -3.35 -8.44
N SER A 156 -30.31 -2.95 -9.62
CA SER A 156 -31.25 -3.76 -10.40
C SER A 156 -30.67 -5.13 -10.74
N PRO A 157 -31.52 -6.17 -10.93
CA PRO A 157 -31.06 -7.48 -11.37
C PRO A 157 -30.26 -7.45 -12.69
N ALA A 158 -30.62 -6.57 -13.63
CA ALA A 158 -29.92 -6.43 -14.91
C ALA A 158 -28.49 -5.90 -14.72
N ARG A 159 -28.33 -4.86 -13.90
CA ARG A 159 -27.03 -4.28 -13.53
C ARG A 159 -26.15 -5.27 -12.76
N LEU A 160 -26.72 -5.96 -11.79
CA LEU A 160 -25.99 -6.95 -11.00
C LEU A 160 -25.56 -8.14 -11.86
N LYS A 161 -26.39 -8.58 -12.82
CA LYS A 161 -26.02 -9.64 -13.77
C LYS A 161 -24.87 -9.23 -14.67
N TYR A 162 -24.90 -8.02 -15.23
CA TYR A 162 -23.77 -7.46 -15.98
C TYR A 162 -22.50 -7.37 -15.12
N GLY A 163 -22.62 -6.83 -13.90
CA GLY A 163 -21.49 -6.70 -12.98
C GLY A 163 -20.89 -8.06 -12.65
N ALA A 164 -21.71 -9.06 -12.35
CA ALA A 164 -21.27 -10.42 -12.06
C ALA A 164 -20.49 -11.04 -13.24
N GLU A 165 -21.00 -10.92 -14.46
CA GLU A 165 -20.32 -11.43 -15.65
C GLU A 165 -18.99 -10.70 -15.92
N LEU A 166 -18.98 -9.37 -15.75
CA LEU A 166 -17.76 -8.58 -15.90
C LEU A 166 -16.69 -9.01 -14.89
N ILE A 167 -17.06 -9.16 -13.62
CA ILE A 167 -16.11 -9.56 -12.57
C ILE A 167 -15.63 -11.00 -12.80
N ALA A 168 -16.52 -11.93 -13.17
CA ALA A 168 -16.13 -13.29 -13.52
C ALA A 168 -15.14 -13.34 -14.69
N SER A 169 -15.36 -12.54 -15.74
CA SER A 169 -14.45 -12.43 -16.89
C SER A 169 -13.09 -11.84 -16.51
N GLN A 170 -13.08 -10.76 -15.71
CA GLN A 170 -11.84 -10.15 -15.20
C GLN A 170 -11.05 -11.12 -14.33
N GLU A 171 -11.74 -11.88 -13.49
CA GLU A 171 -11.16 -12.87 -12.59
C GLU A 171 -10.54 -14.06 -13.35
N TYR A 172 -11.18 -14.50 -14.43
CA TYR A 172 -10.60 -15.49 -15.33
C TYR A 172 -9.28 -15.01 -15.95
N VAL A 173 -9.27 -13.79 -16.51
CA VAL A 173 -8.05 -13.18 -17.06
C VAL A 173 -6.98 -12.96 -15.97
N ARG A 174 -7.41 -12.69 -14.73
CA ARG A 174 -6.51 -12.56 -13.58
C ARG A 174 -5.81 -13.89 -13.31
N GLN A 175 -6.55 -14.99 -13.23
CA GLN A 175 -6.00 -16.31 -12.93
C GLN A 175 -4.92 -16.72 -13.95
N LEU A 176 -5.18 -16.48 -15.25
CA LEU A 176 -4.18 -16.74 -16.30
C LEU A 176 -2.87 -16.00 -16.09
N LYS A 177 -2.92 -14.74 -15.63
CA LYS A 177 -1.72 -13.96 -15.33
C LYS A 177 -1.00 -14.43 -14.06
N VAL A 178 -1.73 -14.95 -13.07
CA VAL A 178 -1.14 -15.49 -11.85
C VAL A 178 -0.36 -16.76 -12.19
N ASP A 179 -0.99 -17.68 -12.92
CA ASP A 179 -0.40 -18.98 -13.27
C ASP A 179 0.87 -18.82 -14.12
N ALA A 180 0.93 -17.80 -14.98
CA ALA A 180 2.10 -17.54 -15.82
C ALA A 180 3.29 -16.87 -15.12
N ASN A 181 3.08 -16.18 -13.99
CA ASN A 181 4.14 -15.43 -13.28
C ASN A 181 4.90 -16.26 -12.23
N VAL A 182 4.78 -17.59 -12.22
CA VAL A 182 5.35 -18.46 -11.17
C VAL A 182 6.85 -18.80 -11.38
N THR A 183 7.60 -18.15 -12.30
CA THR A 183 8.91 -18.69 -12.76
C THR A 183 10.09 -17.71 -12.93
N LYS A 184 10.30 -16.68 -12.08
CA LYS A 184 11.61 -15.98 -12.03
C LYS A 184 12.18 -15.80 -10.61
N GLY A 185 13.52 -15.83 -10.49
CA GLY A 185 14.26 -15.77 -9.23
C GLY A 185 13.98 -14.53 -8.35
N THR A 186 13.75 -13.36 -8.96
CA THR A 186 13.34 -12.12 -8.28
C THR A 186 11.93 -12.22 -7.68
N ASP A 187 11.08 -13.09 -8.23
CA ASP A 187 9.71 -13.26 -7.75
C ASP A 187 9.69 -13.94 -6.39
N TYR A 188 10.69 -14.76 -6.02
CA TYR A 188 10.74 -15.40 -4.70
C TYR A 188 10.93 -14.40 -3.57
N VAL A 189 11.80 -13.39 -3.70
CA VAL A 189 12.02 -12.38 -2.66
C VAL A 189 10.81 -11.45 -2.54
N VAL A 190 10.24 -11.05 -3.67
CA VAL A 190 9.03 -10.22 -3.72
C VAL A 190 7.84 -10.97 -3.12
N GLU A 191 7.68 -12.26 -3.46
CA GLU A 191 6.61 -13.11 -2.95
C GLU A 191 6.79 -13.44 -1.46
N ALA A 192 8.01 -13.74 -1.00
CA ALA A 192 8.29 -13.97 0.42
C ALA A 192 8.04 -12.70 1.26
N SER A 193 8.51 -11.55 0.80
CA SER A 193 8.18 -10.26 1.43
C SER A 193 6.67 -10.00 1.40
N GLY A 194 6.01 -10.32 0.28
CA GLY A 194 4.57 -10.16 0.13
C GLY A 194 3.79 -11.05 1.10
N ALA A 195 4.21 -12.31 1.25
CA ALA A 195 3.63 -13.26 2.19
C ALA A 195 3.80 -12.79 3.63
N ALA A 196 5.02 -12.37 4.03
CA ALA A 196 5.27 -11.85 5.38
C ALA A 196 4.38 -10.65 5.71
N LYS A 197 4.19 -9.72 4.77
CA LYS A 197 3.24 -8.62 4.92
C LYS A 197 1.80 -9.10 5.06
N SER A 198 1.35 -9.98 4.17
CA SER A 198 0.01 -10.56 4.21
C SER A 198 -0.26 -11.32 5.52
N PHE A 199 0.73 -12.03 6.08
CA PHE A 199 0.66 -12.64 7.41
C PHE A 199 0.50 -11.58 8.49
N LYS A 200 1.36 -10.56 8.51
CA LYS A 200 1.33 -9.46 9.48
C LYS A 200 0.01 -8.71 9.48
N ALA A 201 -0.59 -8.51 8.30
CA ALA A 201 -1.86 -7.83 8.11
C ALA A 201 -3.09 -8.73 8.36
N THR A 202 -2.93 -10.01 8.65
CA THR A 202 -4.08 -10.89 8.96
C THR A 202 -4.70 -10.53 10.31
N PHE A 203 -5.99 -10.82 10.50
CA PHE A 203 -6.78 -10.44 11.69
C PHE A 203 -6.97 -8.92 11.89
N ASP A 204 -6.67 -8.14 10.86
CA ASP A 204 -6.68 -6.70 10.92
C ASP A 204 -7.86 -6.10 10.12
N ASN A 205 -8.45 -5.02 10.64
CA ASN A 205 -9.40 -4.15 9.93
C ASN A 205 -8.85 -2.71 9.83
N SER A 206 -7.52 -2.58 9.81
CA SER A 206 -6.75 -1.34 9.88
C SER A 206 -6.97 -0.38 8.75
N PHE A 207 -7.65 -0.79 7.67
CA PHE A 207 -8.03 0.15 6.63
C PHE A 207 -8.67 1.39 7.27
N PHE A 208 -9.57 1.20 8.24
CA PHE A 208 -10.39 2.26 8.81
C PHE A 208 -9.59 3.32 9.58
N GLY A 209 -8.69 2.95 10.50
CA GLY A 209 -7.86 3.90 11.27
C GLY A 209 -6.55 4.29 10.59
N ARG A 210 -6.13 3.60 9.51
CA ARG A 210 -4.94 3.98 8.73
C ARG A 210 -5.29 4.74 7.46
N GLN A 211 -5.86 4.06 6.46
CA GLN A 211 -6.09 4.65 5.13
C GLN A 211 -7.41 5.41 5.04
N GLY A 212 -8.47 4.84 5.60
CA GLY A 212 -9.82 5.37 5.69
C GLY A 212 -9.99 6.47 6.73
N GLN A 213 -9.02 6.71 7.60
CA GLN A 213 -9.15 7.72 8.66
C GLN A 213 -9.31 9.14 8.11
N LYS A 214 -8.74 9.42 6.94
CA LYS A 214 -8.99 10.68 6.22
C LYS A 214 -10.47 10.82 5.81
N MET A 215 -11.13 9.70 5.53
CA MET A 215 -12.57 9.67 5.21
C MET A 215 -13.43 9.86 6.47
N PHE A 216 -12.98 9.41 7.64
CA PHE A 216 -13.64 9.70 8.93
C PHE A 216 -13.77 11.20 9.14
N TYR A 217 -12.67 11.96 9.01
CA TYR A 217 -12.70 13.41 9.16
C TYR A 217 -13.55 14.14 8.11
N ARG A 218 -13.74 13.53 6.94
CA ARG A 218 -14.59 14.08 5.88
C ARG A 218 -16.07 13.80 6.13
N ASN A 219 -16.40 12.59 6.57
CA ASN A 219 -17.77 12.12 6.75
C ASN A 219 -17.80 10.97 7.78
N PRO A 220 -17.85 11.27 9.09
CA PRO A 220 -17.75 10.26 10.13
C PRO A 220 -18.93 9.27 10.10
N VAL A 221 -20.13 9.72 9.72
CA VAL A 221 -21.32 8.86 9.61
C VAL A 221 -21.13 7.78 8.55
N ASP A 222 -20.67 8.17 7.36
CA ASP A 222 -20.43 7.25 6.26
C ASP A 222 -19.26 6.30 6.56
N TRP A 223 -18.24 6.80 7.24
CA TRP A 223 -17.13 5.98 7.70
C TRP A 223 -17.60 4.93 8.70
N THR A 224 -18.39 5.31 9.71
CA THR A 224 -18.91 4.39 10.74
C THR A 224 -19.83 3.33 10.14
N TYR A 225 -20.70 3.73 9.19
CA TYR A 225 -21.54 2.78 8.47
C TYR A 225 -20.71 1.73 7.72
N LYS A 226 -19.66 2.16 7.00
CA LYS A 226 -18.76 1.25 6.28
C LYS A 226 -17.94 0.38 7.22
N PHE A 227 -17.50 0.93 8.35
CA PHE A 227 -16.81 0.18 9.41
C PHE A 227 -17.71 -0.92 9.95
N ALA A 228 -18.94 -0.59 10.36
CA ALA A 228 -19.92 -1.58 10.82
C ALA A 228 -20.20 -2.65 9.75
N LYS A 229 -20.28 -2.26 8.46
CA LYS A 229 -20.49 -3.19 7.33
C LYS A 229 -19.33 -4.16 7.09
N SER A 230 -18.11 -3.82 7.51
CA SER A 230 -16.95 -4.71 7.36
C SER A 230 -17.06 -5.98 8.22
N PHE A 231 -17.72 -5.93 9.38
CA PHE A 231 -17.87 -7.10 10.26
C PHE A 231 -18.76 -8.21 9.64
N PRO A 232 -19.96 -7.89 9.10
CA PRO A 232 -20.72 -8.86 8.31
C PRO A 232 -19.96 -9.42 7.11
N ASP A 233 -19.08 -8.65 6.48
CA ASP A 233 -18.24 -9.16 5.39
C ASP A 233 -17.25 -10.21 5.90
N ILE A 234 -16.55 -9.92 7.00
CA ILE A 234 -15.63 -10.86 7.65
C ILE A 234 -16.35 -12.19 7.93
N VAL A 235 -17.55 -12.14 8.53
CA VAL A 235 -18.34 -13.35 8.84
C VAL A 235 -18.73 -14.12 7.57
N ARG A 236 -19.10 -13.42 6.50
CA ARG A 236 -19.48 -14.04 5.21
C ARG A 236 -18.28 -14.70 4.53
N GLU A 237 -17.12 -14.06 4.55
CA GLU A 237 -15.87 -14.60 3.99
C GLU A 237 -15.38 -15.84 4.75
N ILE A 238 -15.47 -15.82 6.08
CA ILE A 238 -15.19 -17.02 6.90
C ILE A 238 -16.10 -18.19 6.50
N ARG A 239 -17.34 -17.90 6.09
CA ARG A 239 -18.32 -18.88 5.57
C ARG A 239 -18.12 -19.24 4.09
N GLY A 240 -17.10 -18.68 3.43
CA GLY A 240 -16.75 -18.97 2.03
C GLY A 240 -17.55 -18.16 0.99
N ILE A 241 -18.18 -17.05 1.38
CA ILE A 241 -18.86 -16.14 0.47
C ILE A 241 -17.91 -15.01 0.08
N ASP A 242 -17.58 -14.90 -1.21
CA ASP A 242 -16.73 -13.83 -1.75
C ASP A 242 -17.47 -12.48 -1.76
N THR A 243 -17.24 -11.72 -0.71
CA THR A 243 -17.77 -10.38 -0.49
C THR A 243 -17.06 -9.33 -1.34
N THR A 244 -15.79 -9.55 -1.69
CA THR A 244 -15.05 -8.63 -2.57
C THR A 244 -15.59 -8.64 -3.98
N ALA A 245 -15.89 -9.82 -4.53
CA ALA A 245 -16.63 -9.95 -5.77
C ALA A 245 -17.97 -9.20 -5.67
N ALA A 246 -18.74 -9.39 -4.60
CA ALA A 246 -20.02 -8.70 -4.42
C ALA A 246 -19.88 -7.16 -4.41
N VAL A 247 -18.87 -6.61 -3.73
CA VAL A 247 -18.60 -5.17 -3.70
C VAL A 247 -18.15 -4.64 -5.08
N LYS A 248 -17.32 -5.40 -5.79
CA LYS A 248 -16.93 -5.07 -7.17
C LYS A 248 -18.13 -5.12 -8.11
N VAL A 249 -19.00 -6.13 -8.00
CA VAL A 249 -20.23 -6.24 -8.79
C VAL A 249 -21.12 -5.01 -8.57
N ASP A 250 -21.37 -4.62 -7.31
CA ASP A 250 -22.09 -3.38 -7.01
C ASP A 250 -21.42 -2.17 -7.69
N GLY A 251 -20.14 -1.93 -7.41
CA GLY A 251 -19.41 -0.77 -7.90
C GLY A 251 -19.31 -0.67 -9.43
N PHE A 252 -18.96 -1.76 -10.11
CA PHE A 252 -18.82 -1.78 -11.57
C PHE A 252 -20.16 -1.80 -12.32
N SER A 253 -21.27 -2.07 -11.62
CA SER A 253 -22.62 -1.96 -12.17
C SER A 253 -23.21 -0.53 -12.10
N ARG A 254 -22.53 0.40 -11.41
CA ARG A 254 -22.99 1.78 -11.25
C ARG A 254 -22.95 2.56 -12.57
N PRO A 255 -23.80 3.59 -12.74
CA PRO A 255 -23.83 4.41 -13.97
C PRO A 255 -22.46 4.99 -14.35
N ASN A 256 -21.67 5.43 -13.37
CA ASN A 256 -20.35 6.03 -13.60
C ASN A 256 -19.24 5.01 -13.92
N ALA A 257 -19.45 3.73 -13.61
CA ALA A 257 -18.63 2.65 -14.14
C ALA A 257 -18.99 2.36 -15.60
N LEU A 258 -20.29 2.23 -15.90
CA LEU A 258 -20.81 1.89 -17.24
C LEU A 258 -20.42 2.92 -18.31
N ASN A 259 -20.50 4.20 -17.98
CA ASN A 259 -20.13 5.30 -18.88
C ASN A 259 -18.60 5.56 -18.93
N GLY A 260 -17.80 4.76 -18.22
CA GLY A 260 -16.34 4.81 -18.24
C GLY A 260 -15.72 5.94 -17.42
N LYS A 261 -16.49 6.70 -16.63
CA LYS A 261 -15.96 7.80 -15.80
C LYS A 261 -14.95 7.30 -14.77
N TYR A 262 -15.22 6.21 -14.05
CA TYR A 262 -14.25 5.65 -13.10
C TYR A 262 -12.91 5.31 -13.76
N LYS A 263 -12.96 4.74 -14.97
CA LYS A 263 -11.75 4.43 -15.74
C LYS A 263 -11.00 5.70 -16.15
N LYS A 264 -11.70 6.75 -16.58
CA LYS A 264 -11.09 8.06 -16.89
C LYS A 264 -10.47 8.73 -15.67
N MET A 265 -11.05 8.51 -14.49
CA MET A 265 -10.48 9.00 -13.24
C MET A 265 -9.23 8.23 -12.82
N GLU A 266 -9.01 7.02 -13.35
CA GLU A 266 -7.96 6.12 -12.87
C GLU A 266 -8.10 5.83 -11.36
N ILE A 267 -9.34 5.70 -10.86
CA ILE A 267 -9.54 5.27 -9.47
C ILE A 267 -9.12 3.81 -9.31
N ASP A 268 -8.42 3.51 -8.22
CA ASP A 268 -7.81 2.19 -7.96
C ASP A 268 -8.86 1.16 -7.50
N VAL A 269 -9.83 0.86 -8.36
CA VAL A 269 -10.93 -0.10 -8.10
C VAL A 269 -10.77 -1.43 -8.84
N ASP A 270 -9.86 -1.49 -9.82
CA ASP A 270 -9.53 -2.68 -10.64
C ASP A 270 -8.17 -3.29 -10.25
N ILE A 271 -7.80 -3.18 -8.97
CA ILE A 271 -6.52 -3.65 -8.45
C ILE A 271 -6.59 -5.11 -7.97
N LEU A 272 -5.45 -5.81 -8.03
CA LEU A 272 -5.30 -7.21 -7.60
C LEU A 272 -5.43 -7.37 -6.08
N GLY A 273 -5.01 -6.35 -5.32
CA GLY A 273 -5.03 -6.31 -3.87
C GLY A 273 -4.44 -4.99 -3.37
N GLU A 274 -4.69 -4.67 -2.11
CA GLU A 274 -4.07 -3.54 -1.44
C GLU A 274 -2.62 -3.82 -1.04
N GLU A 275 -1.80 -2.77 -0.84
CA GLU A 275 -0.37 -2.94 -0.49
C GLU A 275 -0.12 -3.72 0.81
N ALA A 276 -1.13 -3.76 1.70
CA ALA A 276 -1.12 -4.54 2.93
C ALA A 276 -1.32 -6.06 2.69
N PHE A 277 -1.97 -6.44 1.58
CA PHE A 277 -2.24 -7.83 1.21
C PHE A 277 -1.73 -8.15 -0.21
N PRO A 278 -0.41 -8.09 -0.44
CA PRO A 278 0.16 -8.28 -1.77
C PRO A 278 0.28 -9.76 -2.21
N SER A 279 0.16 -10.72 -1.28
CA SER A 279 0.27 -12.16 -1.56
C SER A 279 -0.95 -12.94 -1.06
N GLU A 280 -1.35 -13.95 -1.85
CA GLU A 280 -2.39 -14.94 -1.56
C GLU A 280 -1.84 -16.22 -0.90
N LEU A 281 -0.53 -16.34 -0.68
CA LEU A 281 0.06 -17.54 -0.08
C LEU A 281 -0.57 -17.90 1.27
N PRO A 282 -0.84 -16.95 2.18
CA PRO A 282 -1.48 -17.29 3.46
C PRO A 282 -2.91 -17.83 3.29
N ALA A 283 -3.60 -17.47 2.20
CA ALA A 283 -4.94 -17.99 1.88
C ALA A 283 -4.98 -19.51 1.63
N LYS A 284 -3.82 -20.12 1.33
CA LYS A 284 -3.68 -21.56 1.03
C LYS A 284 -3.57 -22.43 2.30
N ILE A 285 -3.32 -21.85 3.46
CA ILE A 285 -3.18 -22.60 4.72
C ILE A 285 -4.57 -23.04 5.21
N PRO A 286 -4.82 -24.32 5.52
CA PRO A 286 -6.10 -24.78 6.05
C PRO A 286 -6.50 -24.02 7.33
N ALA A 287 -7.79 -23.70 7.47
CA ALA A 287 -8.38 -22.87 8.53
C ALA A 287 -7.88 -21.41 8.58
N PHE A 288 -6.56 -21.17 8.70
CA PHE A 288 -5.96 -19.84 8.70
C PHE A 288 -6.28 -19.05 7.42
N GLY A 289 -6.25 -19.72 6.27
CA GLY A 289 -6.51 -19.11 4.97
C GLY A 289 -7.93 -18.59 4.78
N ARG A 290 -8.90 -19.03 5.58
CA ARG A 290 -10.25 -18.44 5.62
C ARG A 290 -10.26 -17.11 6.36
N VAL A 291 -9.54 -17.04 7.48
CA VAL A 291 -9.43 -15.80 8.27
C VAL A 291 -8.58 -14.76 7.55
N HIS A 292 -7.50 -15.20 6.89
CA HIS A 292 -6.71 -14.35 6.01
C HIS A 292 -7.56 -13.69 4.92
N ARG A 293 -8.32 -14.49 4.16
CA ARG A 293 -9.24 -13.97 3.13
C ARG A 293 -10.29 -13.02 3.71
N ALA A 294 -10.82 -13.33 4.90
CA ALA A 294 -11.79 -12.45 5.55
C ALA A 294 -11.20 -11.09 5.93
N SER A 295 -9.98 -11.05 6.46
CA SER A 295 -9.28 -9.80 6.79
C SER A 295 -8.90 -9.01 5.53
N GLN A 296 -8.36 -9.70 4.51
CA GLN A 296 -8.08 -9.11 3.20
C GLN A 296 -9.33 -8.51 2.56
N ALA A 297 -10.44 -9.26 2.54
CA ALA A 297 -11.70 -8.81 2.00
C ALA A 297 -12.26 -7.62 2.78
N ALA A 298 -12.20 -7.62 4.12
CA ALA A 298 -12.63 -6.47 4.92
C ALA A 298 -11.88 -5.19 4.54
N PHE A 299 -10.55 -5.29 4.44
CA PHE A 299 -9.67 -4.19 4.05
C PHE A 299 -9.97 -3.69 2.63
N ASN A 300 -10.00 -4.61 1.65
CA ASN A 300 -10.24 -4.29 0.25
C ASN A 300 -11.65 -3.73 0.03
N ASN A 301 -12.67 -4.32 0.66
CA ASN A 301 -14.06 -3.89 0.53
C ASN A 301 -14.27 -2.49 1.08
N ALA A 302 -13.65 -2.17 2.22
CA ALA A 302 -13.68 -0.83 2.78
C ALA A 302 -13.10 0.18 1.80
N ALA A 303 -11.89 -0.09 1.28
CA ALA A 303 -11.23 0.75 0.29
C ALA A 303 -12.09 0.99 -0.96
N LEU A 304 -12.61 -0.10 -1.56
CA LEU A 304 -13.45 -0.04 -2.75
C LEU A 304 -14.72 0.77 -2.53
N ARG A 305 -15.42 0.56 -1.41
CA ARG A 305 -16.65 1.31 -1.09
C ARG A 305 -16.38 2.80 -0.97
N PHE A 306 -15.31 3.20 -0.27
CA PHE A 306 -14.96 4.62 -0.20
C PHE A 306 -14.60 5.19 -1.58
N ARG A 307 -13.87 4.45 -2.42
CA ARG A 307 -13.50 4.92 -3.77
C ARG A 307 -14.73 5.10 -4.66
N PHE A 308 -15.62 4.11 -4.72
CA PHE A 308 -16.85 4.21 -5.52
C PHE A 308 -17.75 5.34 -5.04
N ASP A 309 -18.08 5.37 -3.75
CA ASP A 309 -19.02 6.36 -3.20
C ASP A 309 -18.44 7.78 -3.28
N TYR A 310 -17.14 7.93 -3.06
CA TYR A 310 -16.51 9.24 -3.15
C TYR A 310 -16.37 9.71 -4.60
N ALA A 311 -16.09 8.80 -5.55
CA ALA A 311 -16.12 9.09 -6.97
C ALA A 311 -17.50 9.58 -7.41
N ASP A 312 -18.57 8.86 -7.06
CA ASP A 312 -19.93 9.26 -7.40
C ASP A 312 -20.29 10.64 -6.84
N LYS A 313 -19.89 10.91 -5.59
CA LYS A 313 -20.10 12.20 -4.95
C LYS A 313 -19.38 13.33 -5.69
N LEU A 314 -18.13 13.14 -6.09
CA LEU A 314 -17.36 14.17 -6.78
C LEU A 314 -17.82 14.37 -8.23
N ILE A 315 -18.15 13.30 -8.95
CA ILE A 315 -18.72 13.39 -10.31
C ILE A 315 -20.02 14.20 -10.26
N LYS A 316 -20.92 13.89 -9.33
CA LYS A 316 -22.17 14.65 -9.16
C LYS A 316 -21.93 16.13 -8.83
N GLN A 317 -20.90 16.44 -8.04
CA GLN A 317 -20.50 17.82 -7.75
C GLN A 317 -19.95 18.54 -8.98
N MET A 318 -19.12 17.86 -9.78
CA MET A 318 -18.60 18.40 -11.04
C MET A 318 -19.73 18.73 -12.02
N GLU A 319 -20.64 17.78 -12.24
CA GLU A 319 -21.79 17.95 -13.13
C GLU A 319 -22.69 19.10 -12.69
N LYS A 320 -22.97 19.21 -11.39
CA LYS A 320 -23.75 20.32 -10.83
C LYS A 320 -23.08 21.68 -11.03
N GLN A 321 -21.76 21.71 -11.12
CA GLN A 321 -20.97 22.92 -11.37
C GLN A 321 -20.72 23.17 -12.86
N GLY A 322 -21.29 22.37 -13.76
CA GLY A 322 -21.07 22.48 -15.20
C GLY A 322 -19.66 22.10 -15.64
N ILE A 323 -18.90 21.37 -14.82
CA ILE A 323 -17.56 20.90 -15.16
C ILE A 323 -17.68 19.67 -16.07
N ASP A 324 -16.96 19.70 -17.19
CA ASP A 324 -16.94 18.61 -18.16
C ASP A 324 -16.31 17.33 -17.56
N THR A 325 -17.16 16.32 -17.31
CA THR A 325 -16.73 15.00 -16.82
C THR A 325 -16.31 14.05 -17.94
N THR A 326 -16.28 14.53 -19.19
CA THR A 326 -15.73 13.80 -20.32
C THR A 326 -14.24 14.07 -20.52
N ASP A 327 -13.74 15.20 -20.02
CA ASP A 327 -12.34 15.59 -20.06
C ASP A 327 -11.48 14.69 -19.17
N ALA A 328 -10.47 14.05 -19.78
CA ALA A 328 -9.62 13.09 -19.08
C ALA A 328 -8.73 13.77 -18.02
N PHE A 329 -8.29 15.00 -18.25
CA PHE A 329 -7.42 15.71 -17.31
C PHE A 329 -8.16 16.10 -16.02
N GLN A 330 -9.38 16.64 -16.14
CA GLN A 330 -10.27 16.92 -15.01
C GLN A 330 -10.56 15.65 -14.20
N MET A 331 -10.95 14.58 -14.89
CA MET A 331 -11.32 13.32 -14.23
C MET A 331 -10.13 12.69 -13.51
N LYS A 332 -8.94 12.67 -14.14
CA LYS A 332 -7.72 12.14 -13.53
C LYS A 332 -7.28 12.92 -12.30
N ALA A 333 -7.33 14.25 -12.35
CA ALA A 333 -6.96 15.10 -11.21
C ALA A 333 -7.81 14.79 -9.96
N VAL A 334 -9.10 14.52 -10.18
CA VAL A 334 -10.05 14.14 -9.13
C VAL A 334 -9.85 12.69 -8.67
N GLY A 335 -9.58 11.76 -9.59
CA GLY A 335 -9.29 10.37 -9.24
C GLY A 335 -8.04 10.21 -8.38
N GLU A 336 -6.97 10.96 -8.67
CA GLU A 336 -5.79 11.04 -7.80
C GLU A 336 -6.12 11.51 -6.37
N GLU A 337 -7.13 12.37 -6.22
CA GLU A 337 -7.59 12.83 -4.90
C GLU A 337 -8.35 11.74 -4.15
N ILE A 338 -9.22 11.02 -4.84
CA ILE A 338 -9.94 9.86 -4.28
C ILE A 338 -8.95 8.78 -3.85
N ASN A 339 -7.98 8.46 -4.71
CA ASN A 339 -6.96 7.46 -4.40
C ASN A 339 -6.12 7.93 -3.20
N SER A 340 -5.67 9.19 -3.16
CA SER A 340 -4.88 9.72 -2.02
C SER A 340 -5.68 9.76 -0.69
N MET A 341 -6.98 10.04 -0.76
CA MET A 341 -7.87 10.00 0.41
C MET A 341 -8.18 8.58 0.90
N THR A 342 -7.98 7.57 0.05
CA THR A 342 -8.17 6.14 0.36
C THR A 342 -6.85 5.37 0.39
N GLY A 343 -5.75 6.08 0.65
CA GLY A 343 -4.44 5.50 0.94
C GLY A 343 -3.59 5.07 -0.26
N ARG A 344 -3.93 5.48 -1.48
CA ARG A 344 -3.20 5.13 -2.71
C ARG A 344 -2.74 6.36 -3.49
N GLY A 345 -1.49 6.78 -3.27
CA GLY A 345 -0.87 7.85 -4.04
C GLY A 345 -0.11 7.29 -5.24
N SER A 346 -0.30 7.87 -6.43
CA SER A 346 0.50 7.48 -7.60
C SER A 346 1.97 7.82 -7.40
N ILE A 347 2.84 6.83 -7.64
CA ILE A 347 4.30 7.01 -7.64
C ILE A 347 4.85 7.33 -9.06
N GLY A 348 3.95 7.62 -10.00
CA GLY A 348 4.29 8.09 -11.35
C GLY A 348 5.04 7.04 -12.17
N LYS A 349 6.22 7.40 -12.69
CA LYS A 349 7.01 6.50 -13.54
C LYS A 349 7.52 5.25 -12.79
N LEU A 350 7.61 5.32 -11.47
CA LEU A 350 8.07 4.21 -10.63
C LEU A 350 7.02 3.12 -10.44
N GLU A 351 5.78 3.31 -10.90
CA GLU A 351 4.74 2.27 -10.88
C GLU A 351 5.19 0.99 -11.63
N VAL A 352 6.09 1.13 -12.61
CA VAL A 352 6.65 0.00 -13.38
C VAL A 352 7.42 -0.98 -12.49
N ILE A 353 8.08 -0.47 -11.45
CA ILE A 353 8.82 -1.25 -10.45
C ILE A 353 8.12 -1.25 -9.09
N GLY A 354 6.80 -1.02 -9.09
CA GLY A 354 6.02 -0.83 -7.87
C GLY A 354 6.00 -2.09 -6.99
N LYS A 355 6.12 -3.29 -7.58
CA LYS A 355 6.16 -4.56 -6.84
C LYS A 355 7.45 -4.68 -6.02
N GLU A 356 8.58 -4.33 -6.62
CA GLU A 356 9.90 -4.35 -6.01
C GLU A 356 10.01 -3.29 -4.92
N ILE A 357 9.51 -2.07 -5.18
CA ILE A 357 9.45 -1.01 -4.16
C ILE A 357 8.55 -1.46 -2.99
N ASN A 358 7.41 -2.11 -3.27
CA ASN A 358 6.56 -2.65 -2.23
C ASN A 358 7.19 -3.87 -1.53
N ALA A 359 8.11 -4.61 -2.14
CA ALA A 359 8.87 -5.65 -1.43
C ALA A 359 9.85 -5.02 -0.42
N THR A 360 10.38 -3.82 -0.70
CA THR A 360 11.30 -3.12 0.22
C THR A 360 10.58 -2.28 1.27
N LEU A 361 9.46 -1.61 0.93
CA LEU A 361 8.73 -0.69 1.80
C LEU A 361 7.35 -1.23 2.14
N PHE A 362 6.88 -1.07 3.39
CA PHE A 362 5.58 -1.59 3.84
C PHE A 362 4.39 -1.07 3.02
N SER A 363 4.31 0.24 2.77
CA SER A 363 3.21 0.85 2.00
C SER A 363 3.62 2.18 1.33
N VAL A 364 4.30 2.09 0.18
CA VAL A 364 4.83 3.27 -0.52
C VAL A 364 3.72 4.16 -1.09
N LYS A 365 2.64 3.58 -1.63
CA LYS A 365 1.52 4.38 -2.15
C LYS A 365 0.78 5.06 -1.01
N PHE A 366 0.71 4.45 0.16
CA PHE A 366 0.15 5.12 1.34
C PHE A 366 1.00 6.31 1.81
N LEU A 367 2.33 6.15 1.86
CA LEU A 367 3.23 7.26 2.15
C LEU A 367 3.05 8.40 1.13
N LYS A 368 3.02 8.06 -0.16
CA LYS A 368 2.77 9.03 -1.24
C LYS A 368 1.39 9.67 -1.13
N ALA A 369 0.37 8.93 -0.72
CA ALA A 369 -0.97 9.46 -0.47
C ALA A 369 -0.96 10.52 0.65
N ASN A 370 -0.20 10.29 1.72
CA ASN A 370 -0.04 11.26 2.81
C ASN A 370 0.68 12.53 2.36
N VAL A 371 1.78 12.39 1.62
CA VAL A 371 2.47 13.54 0.99
C VAL A 371 1.51 14.31 0.08
N ASN A 372 0.71 13.61 -0.72
CA ASN A 372 -0.29 14.20 -1.59
C ASN A 372 -1.36 14.98 -0.81
N THR A 373 -1.89 14.41 0.28
CA THR A 373 -2.87 15.09 1.13
C THR A 373 -2.34 16.42 1.68
N LEU A 374 -1.07 16.48 2.08
CA LEU A 374 -0.46 17.71 2.61
C LEU A 374 -0.14 18.73 1.52
N LEU A 375 0.43 18.28 0.39
CA LEU A 375 1.07 19.18 -0.57
C LEU A 375 0.22 19.51 -1.81
N ARG A 376 -0.69 18.63 -2.24
CA ARG A 376 -1.54 18.88 -3.43
C ARG A 376 -2.40 20.15 -3.34
N PRO A 377 -2.94 20.54 -2.17
CA PRO A 377 -3.66 21.81 -2.02
C PRO A 377 -2.87 23.05 -2.47
N PHE A 378 -1.53 22.98 -2.42
CA PHE A 378 -0.61 24.09 -2.67
C PHE A 378 0.23 23.91 -3.95
N PHE A 379 0.77 22.71 -4.19
CA PHE A 379 1.86 22.48 -5.16
C PHE A 379 1.54 21.39 -6.21
N GLY A 380 0.29 20.94 -6.31
CA GLY A 380 -0.07 19.84 -7.21
C GLY A 380 0.10 20.17 -8.70
N LYS A 381 1.08 19.54 -9.36
CA LYS A 381 1.32 19.69 -10.82
C LYS A 381 0.20 19.14 -11.70
N THR A 382 -0.61 18.21 -11.17
CA THR A 382 -1.73 17.53 -11.84
C THR A 382 -3.10 18.02 -11.38
N THR A 383 -3.19 19.18 -10.72
CA THR A 383 -4.46 19.67 -10.16
C THR A 383 -5.20 20.63 -11.09
N THR A 384 -6.49 20.40 -11.27
CA THR A 384 -7.45 21.39 -11.81
C THR A 384 -8.00 22.30 -10.69
N PRO A 385 -8.62 23.46 -11.01
CA PRO A 385 -9.23 24.33 -10.00
C PRO A 385 -10.19 23.59 -9.06
N PHE A 386 -11.03 22.71 -9.62
CA PHE A 386 -11.94 21.87 -8.85
C PHE A 386 -11.21 20.88 -7.94
N SER A 387 -10.28 20.08 -8.48
CA SER A 387 -9.54 19.11 -7.66
C SER A 387 -8.73 19.78 -6.55
N ARG A 388 -8.16 20.97 -6.80
CA ARG A 388 -7.43 21.75 -5.81
C ARG A 388 -8.34 22.27 -4.72
N HIS A 389 -9.54 22.72 -5.08
CA HIS A 389 -10.56 23.12 -4.11
C HIS A 389 -10.98 21.94 -3.22
N VAL A 390 -11.24 20.77 -3.83
CA VAL A 390 -11.56 19.54 -3.08
C VAL A 390 -10.41 19.14 -2.16
N ALA A 391 -9.16 19.17 -2.63
CA ALA A 391 -7.98 18.85 -1.83
C ALA A 391 -7.82 19.80 -0.64
N ARG A 392 -8.02 21.12 -0.82
CA ARG A 392 -8.03 22.10 0.29
C ARG A 392 -9.12 21.80 1.30
N GLN A 393 -10.34 21.54 0.84
CA GLN A 393 -11.44 21.18 1.74
C GLN A 393 -11.13 19.90 2.53
N ASN A 394 -10.53 18.91 1.90
CA ASN A 394 -10.11 17.69 2.59
C ASN A 394 -9.05 17.98 3.63
N LEU A 395 -8.00 18.73 3.30
CA LEU A 395 -6.96 19.10 4.25
C LEU A 395 -7.53 19.84 5.46
N ILE A 396 -8.41 20.83 5.23
CA ILE A 396 -9.07 21.58 6.32
C ILE A 396 -9.91 20.65 7.20
N ARG A 397 -10.70 19.75 6.61
CA ARG A 397 -11.50 18.78 7.36
C ARG A 397 -10.62 17.84 8.18
N ILE A 398 -9.50 17.38 7.62
CA ILE A 398 -8.56 16.49 8.31
C ILE A 398 -7.90 17.23 9.48
N ILE A 399 -7.36 18.43 9.26
CA ILE A 399 -6.73 19.22 10.34
C ILE A 399 -7.75 19.55 11.43
N GLY A 400 -8.93 20.05 11.05
CA GLY A 400 -9.99 20.37 12.01
C GLY A 400 -10.50 19.13 12.75
N GLY A 401 -10.57 17.98 12.07
CA GLY A 401 -10.96 16.72 12.67
C GLY A 401 -9.94 16.16 13.65
N ILE A 402 -8.64 16.23 13.33
CA ILE A 402 -7.55 15.89 14.27
C ILE A 402 -7.60 16.82 15.48
N ALA A 403 -7.72 18.14 15.25
CA ALA A 403 -7.82 19.11 16.33
C ALA A 403 -9.03 18.85 17.23
N ALA A 404 -10.18 18.47 16.67
CA ALA A 404 -11.38 18.13 17.44
C ALA A 404 -11.19 16.86 18.29
N VAL A 405 -10.56 15.81 17.75
CA VAL A 405 -10.25 14.59 18.53
C VAL A 405 -9.26 14.91 19.65
N ASN A 406 -8.20 15.66 19.35
CA ASN A 406 -7.22 16.08 20.36
C ASN A 406 -7.85 16.94 21.44
N PHE A 407 -8.74 17.86 21.07
CA PHE A 407 -9.44 18.70 22.02
C PHE A 407 -10.32 17.89 22.99
N VAL A 408 -11.10 16.93 22.47
CA VAL A 408 -11.90 16.03 23.31
C VAL A 408 -11.01 15.17 24.21
N ALA A 409 -9.92 14.62 23.66
CA ALA A 409 -8.99 13.81 24.44
C ALA A 409 -8.32 14.62 25.56
N GLU A 410 -7.90 15.86 25.28
CA GLU A 410 -7.33 16.77 26.28
C GLU A 410 -8.35 17.17 27.36
N MET A 411 -9.64 17.34 27.01
CA MET A 411 -10.69 17.58 28.00
C MET A 411 -10.95 16.38 28.91
N MET A 412 -10.83 15.16 28.37
CA MET A 412 -11.03 13.92 29.14
C MET A 412 -9.82 13.54 29.97
N ASN A 413 -8.62 13.81 29.45
CA ASN A 413 -7.34 13.51 30.07
C ASN A 413 -6.36 14.67 29.77
N PRO A 414 -6.30 15.70 30.63
CA PRO A 414 -5.40 16.83 30.47
C PRO A 414 -3.94 16.39 30.39
N GLY A 415 -3.19 16.92 29.42
CA GLY A 415 -1.82 16.51 29.14
C GLY A 415 -1.69 15.27 28.26
N SER A 416 -2.78 14.72 27.73
CA SER A 416 -2.76 13.54 26.86
C SER A 416 -2.18 13.79 25.46
N GLN A 417 -1.96 15.05 25.09
CA GLN A 417 -1.47 15.44 23.76
C GLN A 417 -0.08 16.07 23.82
N GLU A 418 0.75 15.80 22.81
CA GLU A 418 1.96 16.59 22.55
C GLU A 418 1.70 17.56 21.39
N PHE A 419 1.87 18.86 21.67
CA PHE A 419 1.67 19.93 20.68
C PHE A 419 2.95 20.34 19.94
N ASP A 420 4.13 19.92 20.40
CA ASP A 420 5.39 20.21 19.72
C ASP A 420 5.62 19.24 18.55
N PRO A 421 5.70 19.72 17.29
CA PRO A 421 5.89 18.83 16.14
C PRO A 421 7.23 18.11 16.11
N ARG A 422 8.26 18.61 16.83
CA ARG A 422 9.58 17.99 16.93
C ARG A 422 9.57 16.74 17.81
N GLY A 423 8.50 16.52 18.57
CA GLY A 423 8.26 15.32 19.35
C GLY A 423 7.67 14.17 18.55
N SER A 424 8.02 12.95 18.92
CA SER A 424 7.48 11.72 18.31
C SER A 424 6.02 11.43 18.67
N HIS A 425 5.47 12.11 19.67
CA HIS A 425 4.07 12.00 20.11
C HIS A 425 3.20 13.15 19.59
N PHE A 426 3.74 14.01 18.72
CA PHE A 426 3.01 15.14 18.15
C PHE A 426 1.65 14.74 17.58
N GLY A 427 0.59 15.36 18.10
CA GLY A 427 -0.79 15.14 17.69
C GLY A 427 -1.28 13.69 17.86
N LYS A 428 -0.59 12.88 18.67
CA LYS A 428 -1.07 11.58 19.14
C LYS A 428 -1.77 11.75 20.48
N VAL A 429 -2.72 10.86 20.75
CA VAL A 429 -3.45 10.83 22.00
C VAL A 429 -2.84 9.78 22.92
N ALA A 430 -2.54 10.17 24.16
CA ALA A 430 -2.14 9.25 25.22
C ALA A 430 -3.35 8.75 26.01
N THR A 431 -3.36 7.45 26.29
CA THR A 431 -4.21 6.85 27.31
C THR A 431 -3.72 7.24 28.71
N PRO A 432 -4.52 7.05 29.78
CA PRO A 432 -4.11 7.40 31.15
C PRO A 432 -2.80 6.75 31.62
N ASP A 433 -2.50 5.55 31.15
CA ASP A 433 -1.28 4.77 31.40
C ASP A 433 -0.09 5.18 30.50
N GLY A 434 -0.27 6.16 29.61
CA GLY A 434 0.80 6.73 28.78
C GLY A 434 1.02 6.05 27.43
N LYS A 435 0.26 5.01 27.07
CA LYS A 435 0.29 4.43 25.71
C LYS A 435 -0.26 5.46 24.73
N THR A 436 0.43 5.68 23.61
CA THR A 436 0.03 6.72 22.62
C THR A 436 -0.50 6.13 21.34
N PHE A 437 -1.59 6.64 20.79
CA PHE A 437 -2.11 6.19 19.50
C PHE A 437 -2.19 7.33 18.48
N ASN A 438 -1.87 7.00 17.22
CA ASN A 438 -1.84 7.96 16.13
C ASN A 438 -3.12 7.88 15.29
N HIS A 439 -3.96 8.91 15.40
CA HIS A 439 -5.20 9.02 14.63
C HIS A 439 -5.07 9.97 13.42
N SER A 440 -3.88 10.51 13.13
CA SER A 440 -3.63 11.44 12.01
C SER A 440 -3.53 10.78 10.62
N ALA A 441 -3.91 9.51 10.46
CA ALA A 441 -3.72 8.74 9.23
C ALA A 441 -2.25 8.68 8.74
N GLY A 442 -1.28 8.78 9.66
CA GLY A 442 0.16 8.80 9.36
C GLY A 442 0.72 10.16 8.91
N LEU A 443 -0.11 11.20 8.81
CA LEU A 443 0.32 12.56 8.44
C LEU A 443 1.25 13.18 9.48
N GLY A 444 1.00 12.95 10.78
CA GLY A 444 1.81 13.49 11.87
C GLY A 444 3.29 13.15 11.74
N SER A 445 3.63 11.91 11.33
CA SER A 445 5.02 11.50 11.16
C SER A 445 5.77 12.29 10.07
N LEU A 446 5.08 12.75 9.02
CA LEU A 446 5.67 13.60 7.99
C LEU A 446 5.88 15.03 8.49
N VAL A 447 4.93 15.54 9.29
CA VAL A 447 5.06 16.87 9.91
C VAL A 447 6.21 16.87 10.91
N THR A 448 6.32 15.83 11.74
CA THR A 448 7.43 15.68 12.69
C THR A 448 8.78 15.55 12.02
N LEU A 449 8.88 14.78 10.93
CA LEU A 449 10.12 14.73 10.15
C LEU A 449 10.46 16.12 9.60
N ALA A 450 9.49 16.81 8.99
CA ALA A 450 9.70 18.14 8.44
C ALA A 450 10.12 19.15 9.52
N SER A 451 9.53 19.13 10.72
CA SER A 451 9.89 20.06 11.79
C SER A 451 11.27 19.81 12.39
N ARG A 452 11.78 18.58 12.32
CA ARG A 452 13.15 18.23 12.73
C ARG A 452 14.19 18.63 11.67
N LEU A 453 13.81 18.59 10.40
CA LEU A 453 14.66 18.92 9.25
C LEU A 453 14.61 20.41 8.85
N VAL A 454 13.87 21.24 9.57
CA VAL A 454 13.83 22.70 9.38
C VAL A 454 14.45 23.36 10.60
N PRO A 455 15.36 24.35 10.44
CA PRO A 455 15.90 25.08 11.58
C PRO A 455 14.78 25.76 12.38
N THR A 456 14.77 25.53 13.68
CA THR A 456 13.84 26.12 14.65
C THR A 456 14.63 26.73 15.82
N MET A 457 13.98 27.57 16.61
CA MET A 457 14.58 28.15 17.82
C MET A 457 14.22 27.29 19.04
N HIS A 458 15.20 27.00 19.90
CA HIS A 458 15.02 26.39 21.21
C HIS A 458 16.04 27.01 22.18
N ASP A 459 15.59 27.46 23.35
CA ASP A 459 16.43 28.16 24.36
C ASP A 459 17.29 29.31 23.78
N GLY A 460 16.73 30.08 22.84
CA GLY A 460 17.42 31.22 22.20
C GLY A 460 18.41 30.82 21.09
N GLU A 461 18.57 29.54 20.79
CA GLU A 461 19.46 29.04 19.76
C GLU A 461 18.71 28.51 18.53
N TRP A 462 19.14 28.95 17.34
CA TRP A 462 18.70 28.35 16.09
C TRP A 462 19.44 27.05 15.81
N GLY A 463 18.70 26.03 15.38
CA GLY A 463 19.26 24.74 15.03
C GLY A 463 18.21 23.75 14.54
N PHE A 464 18.68 22.57 14.16
CA PHE A 464 17.80 21.42 13.95
C PHE A 464 17.57 20.78 15.32
N TRP A 465 16.33 20.66 15.74
CA TRP A 465 16.00 20.23 17.11
C TRP A 465 15.06 19.03 17.07
N THR A 466 15.33 18.06 17.92
CA THR A 466 14.43 16.95 18.23
C THR A 466 14.01 17.03 19.70
N LYS A 467 12.79 16.59 20.00
CA LYS A 467 12.26 16.50 21.37
C LYS A 467 12.03 15.05 21.72
N ASN A 468 12.53 14.61 22.87
CA ASN A 468 12.24 13.29 23.40
C ASN A 468 10.86 13.30 24.09
N SER A 469 9.87 12.67 23.47
CA SER A 469 8.48 12.68 23.97
C SER A 469 8.26 11.99 25.33
N LYS A 470 9.23 11.22 25.84
CA LYS A 470 9.13 10.54 27.15
C LYS A 470 9.76 11.34 28.31
N THR A 471 10.45 12.42 27.99
CA THR A 471 11.19 13.25 28.98
C THR A 471 11.01 14.75 28.76
N GLY A 472 10.54 15.19 27.58
CA GLY A 472 10.38 16.61 27.25
C GLY A 472 11.69 17.35 26.99
N ILE A 473 12.82 16.63 26.97
CA ILE A 473 14.17 17.16 26.77
C ILE A 473 14.42 17.34 25.27
N TYR A 474 15.02 18.47 24.90
CA TYR A 474 15.43 18.73 23.53
C TYR A 474 16.88 18.31 23.30
N SER A 475 17.19 18.03 22.04
CA SER A 475 18.55 17.76 21.59
C SER A 475 18.76 18.41 20.24
N LYS A 476 19.89 19.12 20.12
CA LYS A 476 20.33 19.73 18.87
C LYS A 476 20.92 18.64 17.98
N LEU A 477 20.39 18.52 16.76
CA LEU A 477 20.92 17.65 15.73
C LEU A 477 22.16 18.30 15.09
N ASN A 478 23.10 17.50 14.61
CA ASN A 478 24.39 17.93 14.04
C ASN A 478 25.34 18.62 15.04
N ASP A 479 25.18 18.38 16.33
CA ASP A 479 26.18 18.76 17.33
C ASP A 479 27.31 17.71 17.29
N ALA A 480 28.56 18.15 17.18
CA ALA A 480 29.75 17.30 17.00
C ALA A 480 30.08 16.43 18.24
N SER A 481 29.20 16.41 19.24
CA SER A 481 29.34 15.60 20.44
C SER A 481 29.00 14.13 20.17
N PHE A 482 29.84 13.24 20.68
CA PHE A 482 29.74 11.80 20.49
C PHE A 482 28.37 11.24 20.93
N GLY A 483 27.71 10.49 20.05
CA GLY A 483 26.43 9.81 20.33
C GLY A 483 25.16 10.63 20.11
N LYS A 484 25.25 11.80 19.46
CA LYS A 484 24.06 12.59 19.06
C LYS A 484 23.68 12.32 17.61
N ASP A 485 22.38 12.18 17.37
CA ASP A 485 21.82 12.00 16.03
C ASP A 485 21.97 13.27 15.19
N ASP A 486 22.21 13.09 13.90
CA ASP A 486 22.23 14.16 12.90
C ASP A 486 20.94 14.20 12.06
N ALA A 487 20.83 15.16 11.14
CA ALA A 487 19.66 15.29 10.27
C ALA A 487 19.52 14.12 9.27
N VAL A 488 20.64 13.48 8.88
CA VAL A 488 20.65 12.30 8.02
C VAL A 488 20.14 11.09 8.80
N ASP A 489 20.61 10.89 10.03
CA ASP A 489 20.14 9.84 10.93
C ASP A 489 18.62 9.92 11.12
N MET A 490 18.07 11.12 11.29
CA MET A 490 16.61 11.32 11.39
C MET A 490 15.85 10.90 10.13
N PHE A 491 16.42 11.18 8.96
CA PHE A 491 15.84 10.78 7.67
C PHE A 491 15.97 9.27 7.45
N GLU A 492 17.13 8.68 7.74
CA GLU A 492 17.38 7.25 7.65
C GLU A 492 16.45 6.48 8.59
N ASN A 493 16.39 6.85 9.87
CA ASN A 493 15.49 6.28 10.86
C ASN A 493 14.01 6.34 10.41
N PHE A 494 13.59 7.42 9.75
CA PHE A 494 12.25 7.51 9.19
C PHE A 494 12.00 6.45 8.12
N TRP A 495 12.92 6.27 7.17
CA TRP A 495 12.80 5.29 6.08
C TRP A 495 12.95 3.86 6.54
N GLU A 496 13.85 3.63 7.48
CA GLU A 496 14.02 2.38 8.21
C GLU A 496 12.70 1.92 8.84
N GLY A 497 11.98 2.84 9.50
CA GLY A 497 10.63 2.57 10.02
C GLY A 497 9.55 2.36 8.95
N LYS A 498 9.85 2.51 7.66
CA LYS A 498 8.95 2.22 6.54
C LYS A 498 9.31 0.95 5.77
N LEU A 499 10.38 0.24 6.15
CA LEU A 499 10.77 -1.01 5.50
C LEU A 499 9.67 -2.07 5.64
N SER A 500 9.60 -2.99 4.68
CA SER A 500 8.79 -4.20 4.80
C SER A 500 9.33 -5.09 5.92
N PRO A 501 8.54 -6.05 6.46
CA PRO A 501 9.02 -6.92 7.53
C PRO A 501 10.31 -7.65 7.17
N LEU A 502 10.37 -8.22 5.96
CA LEU A 502 11.55 -8.94 5.48
C LEU A 502 12.76 -8.00 5.28
N ALA A 503 12.55 -6.81 4.72
CA ALA A 503 13.62 -5.82 4.56
C ALA A 503 14.13 -5.31 5.92
N GLY A 504 13.25 -5.12 6.90
CA GLY A 504 13.61 -4.75 8.27
C GLY A 504 14.48 -5.81 8.95
N VAL A 505 14.13 -7.09 8.80
CA VAL A 505 14.94 -8.21 9.30
C VAL A 505 16.33 -8.26 8.67
N LEU A 506 16.43 -8.11 7.35
CA LEU A 506 17.72 -8.09 6.66
C LEU A 506 18.60 -6.92 7.13
N ARG A 507 17.99 -5.73 7.32
CA ARG A 507 18.66 -4.58 7.92
C ARG A 507 19.12 -4.91 9.34
N ASP A 508 18.25 -5.44 10.20
CA ASP A 508 18.56 -5.71 11.61
C ASP A 508 19.72 -6.69 11.77
N HIS A 509 19.74 -7.75 10.96
CA HIS A 509 20.83 -8.71 10.94
C HIS A 509 22.15 -8.08 10.49
N TRP A 510 22.11 -7.21 9.47
CA TRP A 510 23.31 -6.51 8.98
C TRP A 510 23.82 -5.44 9.94
N ALA A 511 22.90 -4.69 10.57
CA ALA A 511 23.21 -3.66 11.57
C ALA A 511 23.64 -4.25 12.92
N GLY A 512 23.41 -5.55 13.15
CA GLY A 512 23.72 -6.24 14.40
C GLY A 512 22.83 -5.85 15.59
N ARG A 513 21.77 -5.07 15.33
CA ARG A 513 20.77 -4.60 16.30
C ARG A 513 19.41 -4.42 15.62
N THR A 514 18.33 -4.65 16.35
CA THR A 514 16.96 -4.41 15.90
C THR A 514 16.65 -2.91 15.87
N TYR A 515 15.52 -2.53 15.27
CA TYR A 515 15.01 -1.14 15.32
C TYR A 515 14.83 -0.59 16.75
N THR A 516 14.58 -1.48 17.73
CA THR A 516 14.45 -1.10 19.14
C THR A 516 15.80 -1.10 19.88
N GLY A 517 16.90 -1.50 19.21
CA GLY A 517 18.26 -1.53 19.76
C GLY A 517 18.67 -2.86 20.39
N GLU A 518 17.85 -3.90 20.29
CA GLU A 518 18.12 -5.23 20.85
C GLU A 518 18.99 -6.08 19.92
N LYS A 519 19.61 -7.16 20.41
CA LYS A 519 20.37 -8.07 19.53
C LYS A 519 19.39 -8.91 18.68
N PRO A 520 19.59 -9.03 17.36
CA PRO A 520 18.71 -9.85 16.52
C PRO A 520 18.86 -11.33 16.89
N ASP A 521 17.77 -11.98 17.29
CA ASP A 521 17.70 -13.43 17.48
C ASP A 521 16.92 -14.07 16.32
N ILE A 522 17.40 -15.21 15.83
CA ILE A 522 16.82 -15.87 14.65
C ILE A 522 15.40 -16.39 14.96
N GLY A 523 15.15 -16.84 16.20
CA GLY A 523 13.85 -17.32 16.65
C GLY A 523 12.80 -16.20 16.74
N THR A 524 13.16 -15.08 17.37
CA THR A 524 12.28 -13.88 17.43
C THR A 524 12.06 -13.27 16.05
N THR A 525 13.08 -13.27 15.20
CA THR A 525 13.03 -12.78 13.81
C THR A 525 12.00 -13.54 12.96
N ILE A 526 11.97 -14.88 13.04
CA ILE A 526 11.00 -15.69 12.29
C ILE A 526 9.57 -15.48 12.81
N LYS A 527 9.38 -15.48 14.14
CA LYS A 527 8.08 -15.16 14.75
C LYS A 527 7.57 -13.78 14.29
N GLY A 528 8.46 -12.79 14.31
CA GLY A 528 8.21 -11.43 13.84
C GLY A 528 7.94 -11.29 12.34
N LEU A 529 8.03 -12.36 11.54
CA LEU A 529 7.63 -12.36 10.12
C LEU A 529 6.32 -13.10 9.86
N THR A 530 5.94 -14.05 10.73
CA THR A 530 4.81 -14.96 10.50
C THR A 530 3.63 -14.75 11.43
N VAL A 531 3.84 -14.14 12.60
CA VAL A 531 2.76 -13.88 13.56
C VAL A 531 2.08 -12.55 13.21
N PRO A 532 0.75 -12.53 13.04
CA PRO A 532 -0.02 -11.30 12.81
C PRO A 532 0.18 -10.27 13.92
N ILE A 533 0.23 -8.98 13.58
CA ILE A 533 0.50 -7.89 14.53
C ILE A 533 -0.56 -7.87 15.65
N SER A 534 -1.83 -8.06 15.29
CA SER A 534 -2.92 -8.05 16.25
C SER A 534 -2.85 -9.20 17.26
N ILE A 535 -2.22 -10.33 16.90
CA ILE A 535 -2.00 -11.44 17.83
C ILE A 535 -0.82 -11.14 18.74
N GLU A 536 0.29 -10.62 18.20
CA GLU A 536 1.43 -10.18 19.00
C GLU A 536 1.00 -9.17 20.06
N GLN A 537 0.26 -8.14 19.65
CA GLN A 537 -0.23 -7.13 20.58
C GLN A 537 -1.22 -7.69 21.60
N PHE A 538 -2.10 -8.62 21.21
CA PHE A 538 -3.00 -9.27 22.18
C PHE A 538 -2.21 -10.06 23.23
N MET A 539 -1.17 -10.79 22.82
CA MET A 539 -0.29 -11.50 23.74
C MET A 539 0.45 -10.53 24.66
N ASP A 540 1.02 -9.46 24.11
CA ASP A 540 1.71 -8.42 24.88
C ASP A 540 0.78 -7.75 25.91
N LEU A 541 -0.48 -7.49 25.55
CA LEU A 541 -1.49 -6.92 26.45
C LEU A 541 -1.93 -7.89 27.55
N MET A 542 -2.03 -9.19 27.24
CA MET A 542 -2.39 -10.22 28.22
C MET A 542 -1.25 -10.53 29.19
N GLU A 543 0.00 -10.32 28.77
CA GLU A 543 1.19 -10.48 29.60
C GLU A 543 1.51 -9.22 30.42
N ASP A 544 0.96 -8.06 30.08
CA ASP A 544 1.12 -6.79 30.79
C ASP A 544 0.24 -6.77 32.06
N PRO A 545 0.81 -6.95 33.28
CA PRO A 545 0.04 -6.99 34.51
C PRO A 545 -0.59 -5.63 34.87
N SER A 546 -0.16 -4.55 34.20
CA SER A 546 -0.68 -3.20 34.39
C SER A 546 -1.89 -2.86 33.49
N GLU A 547 -2.26 -3.77 32.58
CA GLU A 547 -3.38 -3.57 31.66
C GLU A 547 -4.71 -4.04 32.29
N ASP A 548 -5.40 -3.10 32.95
CA ASP A 548 -6.70 -3.38 33.57
C ASP A 548 -7.84 -3.53 32.54
N ASN A 549 -7.64 -3.12 31.27
CA ASN A 549 -8.68 -3.15 30.24
C ASN A 549 -8.16 -3.42 28.82
N VAL A 550 -7.93 -4.70 28.51
CA VAL A 550 -7.50 -5.19 27.19
C VAL A 550 -8.46 -4.81 26.05
N ALA A 551 -9.74 -4.53 26.32
CA ALA A 551 -10.74 -4.32 25.27
C ALA A 551 -10.51 -3.04 24.46
N VAL A 552 -10.12 -1.93 25.10
CA VAL A 552 -9.90 -0.65 24.41
C VAL A 552 -8.66 -0.70 23.52
N PRO A 553 -7.48 -1.14 24.00
CA PRO A 553 -6.31 -1.42 23.17
C PRO A 553 -6.61 -2.33 21.98
N MET A 554 -7.36 -3.41 22.18
CA MET A 554 -7.71 -4.33 21.10
C MET A 554 -8.62 -3.69 20.06
N LEU A 555 -9.58 -2.85 20.46
CA LEU A 555 -10.40 -2.09 19.51
C LEU A 555 -9.57 -1.08 18.71
N LEU A 556 -8.62 -0.40 19.36
CA LEU A 556 -7.70 0.52 18.68
C LEU A 556 -6.81 -0.23 17.68
N GLU A 557 -6.29 -1.39 18.05
CA GLU A 557 -5.49 -2.22 17.15
C GLU A 557 -6.30 -2.78 15.97
N MET A 558 -7.55 -3.22 16.20
CA MET A 558 -8.44 -3.63 15.11
C MET A 558 -8.72 -2.49 14.12
N LEU A 559 -8.72 -1.24 14.59
CA LEU A 559 -8.80 -0.06 13.73
C LEU A 559 -7.45 0.27 13.06
N GLY A 560 -6.36 -0.41 13.42
CA GLY A 560 -5.01 -0.19 12.91
C GLY A 560 -4.26 0.94 13.60
N TYR A 561 -4.70 1.34 14.80
CA TYR A 561 -3.99 2.28 15.64
C TYR A 561 -2.98 1.54 16.51
N ASN A 562 -1.77 1.37 15.97
CA ASN A 562 -0.67 0.83 16.76
C ASN A 562 -0.46 1.69 18.03
N LEU A 563 -0.48 1.04 19.19
CA LEU A 563 -0.16 1.67 20.46
C LEU A 563 1.35 1.85 20.59
N GLY A 564 1.77 3.08 20.85
CA GLY A 564 3.13 3.42 21.19
C GLY A 564 3.46 2.99 22.62
N THR A 565 4.69 2.52 22.81
CA THR A 565 5.18 2.13 24.13
C THR A 565 5.36 3.36 25.04
N PRO A 566 4.82 3.34 26.27
CA PRO A 566 5.04 4.40 27.25
C PRO A 566 6.49 4.40 27.73
N TYR A 567 6.83 5.24 28.72
CA TYR A 567 8.07 5.05 29.46
C TYR A 567 8.02 3.71 30.19
N LYS A 568 9.06 2.90 30.04
CA LYS A 568 9.21 1.61 30.72
C LYS A 568 10.67 1.45 31.13
N THR A 569 10.89 1.14 32.40
CA THR A 569 12.17 0.62 32.90
C THR A 569 11.98 -0.83 33.31
N ASN A 570 13.01 -1.64 33.13
CA ASN A 570 13.02 -3.01 33.61
C ASN A 570 13.95 -3.12 34.83
N TRP A 571 13.36 -3.14 36.02
CA TRP A 571 14.13 -3.32 37.26
C TRP A 571 14.87 -4.66 37.33
N GLU A 572 14.42 -5.70 36.63
CA GLU A 572 15.10 -7.01 36.60
C GLU A 572 16.48 -6.95 35.94
N THR A 573 16.68 -5.98 35.05
CA THR A 573 17.98 -5.75 34.39
C THR A 573 18.87 -4.78 35.17
N SER A 574 18.38 -4.21 36.27
CA SER A 574 19.13 -3.25 37.06
C SER A 574 20.28 -3.90 37.82
N THR A 575 21.43 -3.25 37.79
CA THR A 575 22.58 -3.65 38.62
C THR A 575 22.59 -2.97 39.99
N SER A 576 21.63 -2.08 40.29
CA SER A 576 21.61 -1.33 41.54
C SER A 576 21.40 -2.24 42.74
N GLN A 577 22.23 -2.06 43.78
CA GLN A 577 22.16 -2.86 45.01
C GLN A 577 20.79 -2.76 45.67
N GLU A 578 20.23 -1.55 45.74
CA GLU A 578 18.90 -1.30 46.29
C GLU A 578 17.78 -2.09 45.58
N LEU A 579 17.79 -2.23 44.25
CA LEU A 579 16.78 -3.04 43.55
C LEU A 579 17.02 -4.54 43.72
N LYS A 580 18.27 -4.99 43.85
CA LYS A 580 18.59 -6.38 44.17
C LYS A 580 18.10 -6.76 45.56
N GLN A 581 18.42 -5.95 46.56
CA GLN A 581 17.93 -6.11 47.94
C GLN A 581 16.40 -6.09 48.00
N PHE A 582 15.76 -5.19 47.24
CA PHE A 582 14.31 -5.15 47.16
C PHE A 582 13.74 -6.44 46.58
N ASN A 583 14.29 -6.94 45.46
CA ASN A 583 13.85 -8.20 44.87
C ASN A 583 14.04 -9.39 45.83
N GLU A 584 15.16 -9.45 46.53
CA GLU A 584 15.44 -10.48 47.54
C GLU A 584 14.40 -10.49 48.68
N GLN A 585 13.92 -9.30 49.09
CA GLN A 585 12.91 -9.19 50.15
C GLN A 585 11.50 -9.56 49.68
N VAL A 586 11.06 -9.06 48.52
CA VAL A 586 9.66 -9.20 48.09
C VAL A 586 9.41 -10.38 47.14
N GLY A 587 10.48 -10.93 46.56
CA GLY A 587 10.43 -12.00 45.57
C GLY A 587 10.01 -11.53 44.17
N ASP A 588 10.35 -12.32 43.15
CA ASP A 588 10.26 -11.94 41.74
C ASP A 588 8.88 -11.45 41.29
N LYS A 589 7.80 -12.09 41.79
CA LYS A 589 6.43 -11.73 41.40
C LYS A 589 6.07 -10.32 41.88
N VAL A 590 6.28 -10.04 43.18
CA VAL A 590 5.96 -8.75 43.78
C VAL A 590 6.89 -7.66 43.26
N PHE A 591 8.15 -8.01 42.97
CA PHE A 591 9.11 -7.11 42.36
C PHE A 591 8.67 -6.64 40.97
N LYS A 592 8.12 -7.54 40.15
CA LYS A 592 7.53 -7.20 38.85
C LYS A 592 6.33 -6.27 39.00
N GLU A 593 5.39 -6.63 39.89
CA GLU A 593 4.20 -5.80 40.19
C GLU A 593 4.61 -4.38 40.65
N ALA A 594 5.65 -4.27 41.48
CA ALA A 594 6.20 -3.01 41.95
C ALA A 594 6.89 -2.19 40.84
N ASN A 595 7.63 -2.85 39.93
CA ASN A 595 8.22 -2.18 38.76
C ASN A 595 7.14 -1.66 37.79
N ASP A 596 6.06 -2.43 37.61
CA ASP A 596 4.94 -2.02 36.77
C ASP A 596 4.18 -0.82 37.38
N GLU A 597 3.94 -0.85 38.70
CA GLU A 597 3.39 0.30 39.43
C GLU A 597 4.29 1.54 39.30
N TYR A 598 5.61 1.38 39.42
CA TYR A 598 6.57 2.46 39.19
C TYR A 598 6.44 3.08 37.81
N ASN A 599 6.39 2.23 36.76
CA ASN A 599 6.25 2.69 35.39
C ASN A 599 4.92 3.43 35.20
N ARG A 600 3.81 2.89 35.72
CA ARG A 600 2.48 3.53 35.65
C ARG A 600 2.49 4.90 36.32
N LEU A 601 2.94 4.99 37.56
CA LEU A 601 2.98 6.26 38.32
C LEU A 601 3.85 7.31 37.66
N TYR A 602 4.99 6.90 37.08
CA TYR A 602 5.84 7.83 36.33
C TYR A 602 5.14 8.35 35.06
N ASN A 603 4.49 7.47 34.29
CA ASN A 603 3.76 7.87 33.09
C ASN A 603 2.61 8.82 33.42
N GLU A 604 1.80 8.51 34.43
CA GLU A 604 0.70 9.37 34.90
C GLU A 604 1.22 10.76 35.31
N TRP A 605 2.30 10.81 36.09
CA TRP A 605 2.92 12.06 36.46
C TRP A 605 3.42 12.83 35.23
N PHE A 606 4.18 12.18 34.35
CA PHE A 606 4.78 12.85 33.21
C PHE A 606 3.72 13.39 32.24
N LEU A 607 2.63 12.65 32.03
CA LEU A 607 1.49 13.10 31.23
C LEU A 607 0.90 14.42 31.75
N GLN A 608 0.74 14.56 33.06
CA GLN A 608 0.22 15.80 33.66
C GLN A 608 1.20 16.98 33.55
N TYR A 609 2.51 16.69 33.59
CA TYR A 609 3.55 17.73 33.66
C TYR A 609 4.13 18.14 32.31
N GLN A 610 4.07 17.30 31.27
CA GLN A 610 4.77 17.56 30.00
C GLN A 610 4.32 18.83 29.27
N ASN A 611 3.12 19.31 29.57
CA ASN A 611 2.53 20.53 29.02
C ASN A 611 2.40 21.67 30.05
N ASP A 612 2.83 21.47 31.30
CA ASP A 612 2.79 22.50 32.34
C ASP A 612 3.82 23.60 32.02
N GLU A 613 3.40 24.87 32.02
CA GLU A 613 4.28 26.00 31.69
C GLU A 613 5.54 26.04 32.57
N ARG A 614 5.42 25.66 33.85
CA ARG A 614 6.56 25.63 34.78
C ARG A 614 7.57 24.56 34.38
N PHE A 615 7.12 23.45 33.80
CA PHE A 615 7.99 22.40 33.30
C PHE A 615 8.59 22.76 31.94
N THR A 616 7.78 23.27 31.01
CA THR A 616 8.24 23.60 29.65
C THR A 616 9.26 24.74 29.64
N ASN A 617 9.17 25.66 30.60
CA ASN A 617 10.09 26.80 30.74
C ASN A 617 11.40 26.45 31.47
N LEU A 618 11.55 25.22 32.00
CA LEU A 618 12.84 24.79 32.55
C LEU A 618 13.86 24.57 31.43
N SER A 619 15.11 24.90 31.71
CA SER A 619 16.23 24.40 30.91
C SER A 619 16.24 22.87 30.93
N ASP A 620 16.77 22.26 29.87
CA ASP A 620 16.79 20.79 29.76
C ASP A 620 17.58 20.11 30.88
N GLU A 621 18.62 20.76 31.43
CA GLU A 621 19.33 20.30 32.63
C GLU A 621 18.42 20.27 33.86
N ASN A 622 17.60 21.31 34.04
CA ASN A 622 16.66 21.40 35.16
C ASN A 622 15.49 20.43 35.00
N LYS A 623 15.02 20.18 33.77
CA LYS A 623 14.06 19.10 33.48
C LYS A 623 14.64 17.74 33.88
N GLN A 624 15.90 17.47 33.50
CA GLN A 624 16.57 16.22 33.85
C GLN A 624 16.69 16.04 35.38
N LYS A 625 17.04 17.10 36.11
CA LYS A 625 17.08 17.06 37.59
C LYS A 625 15.71 16.77 38.20
N LEU A 626 14.66 17.44 37.72
CA LEU A 626 13.28 17.23 38.18
C LEU A 626 12.80 15.79 37.90
N ILE A 627 13.03 15.29 36.70
CA ILE A 627 12.68 13.91 36.31
C ILE A 627 13.42 12.91 37.20
N THR A 628 14.71 13.11 37.42
CA THR A 628 15.52 12.22 38.26
C THR A 628 15.04 12.23 39.71
N SER A 629 14.69 13.41 40.23
CA SER A 629 14.10 13.57 41.56
C SER A 629 12.77 12.82 41.66
N LYS A 630 11.86 13.01 40.70
CA LYS A 630 10.54 12.39 40.75
C LYS A 630 10.59 10.88 40.59
N LYS A 631 11.48 10.36 39.73
CA LYS A 631 11.78 8.93 39.64
C LYS A 631 12.24 8.37 40.99
N SER A 632 13.11 9.10 41.69
CA SER A 632 13.59 8.67 43.02
C SER A 632 12.48 8.69 44.07
N GLU A 633 11.60 9.70 44.04
CA GLU A 633 10.43 9.81 44.92
C GLU A 633 9.45 8.64 44.71
N ILE A 634 9.01 8.39 43.48
CA ILE A 634 8.08 7.29 43.17
C ILE A 634 8.66 5.93 43.58
N LYS A 635 9.96 5.70 43.31
CA LYS A 635 10.64 4.47 43.75
C LYS A 635 10.64 4.35 45.28
N GLY A 636 10.89 5.46 45.99
CA GLY A 636 10.85 5.52 47.45
C GLY A 636 9.47 5.22 48.02
N ASP A 637 8.40 5.75 47.43
CA ASP A 637 7.02 5.50 47.84
C ASP A 637 6.65 4.02 47.68
N ILE A 638 7.10 3.39 46.59
CA ILE A 638 6.90 1.95 46.35
C ILE A 638 7.69 1.13 47.38
N PHE A 639 8.95 1.47 47.63
CA PHE A 639 9.73 0.80 48.67
C PHE A 639 9.03 0.88 50.04
N TRP A 640 8.52 2.06 50.39
CA TRP A 640 7.78 2.26 51.63
C TRP A 640 6.50 1.42 51.69
N LYS A 641 5.73 1.36 50.59
CA LYS A 641 4.51 0.52 50.46
C LYS A 641 4.79 -0.97 50.76
N TYR A 642 5.97 -1.45 50.39
CA TYR A 642 6.41 -2.83 50.62
C TYR A 642 7.28 -3.01 51.87
N ASN A 643 7.31 -2.01 52.77
CA ASN A 643 8.13 -2.01 53.99
C ASN A 643 9.62 -2.31 53.73
N PHE A 644 10.14 -1.83 52.62
CA PHE A 644 11.55 -1.96 52.26
C PHE A 644 12.30 -0.66 52.59
N THR A 645 13.45 -0.80 53.25
CA THR A 645 14.41 0.29 53.42
C THR A 645 15.75 -0.22 52.90
N PRO A 646 16.33 0.40 51.86
CA PRO A 646 17.61 -0.06 51.34
C PRO A 646 18.68 0.11 52.41
N GLU A 647 19.49 -0.93 52.60
CA GLU A 647 20.66 -0.81 53.46
C GLU A 647 21.62 0.18 52.79
N LYS A 648 22.08 1.19 53.54
CA LYS A 648 23.13 2.07 53.05
C LYS A 648 24.32 1.18 52.71
N SER A 649 24.75 1.19 51.46
CA SER A 649 26.09 0.72 51.15
C SER A 649 27.04 1.56 51.99
N THR A 650 27.71 0.91 52.94
CA THR A 650 28.97 1.46 53.42
C THR A 650 29.84 1.60 52.18
N PRO A 651 30.55 2.73 51.97
CA PRO A 651 31.55 2.81 50.91
C PRO A 651 32.60 1.76 51.23
N THR A 652 32.40 0.56 50.70
CA THR A 652 33.32 -0.55 50.81
C THR A 652 34.25 -0.38 49.63
N ASP A 653 35.46 0.02 49.97
CA ASP A 653 36.68 0.01 49.18
C ASP A 653 36.49 -0.38 47.71
N LEU A 654 36.55 0.63 46.84
CA LEU A 654 36.92 0.42 45.45
C LEU A 654 38.12 -0.53 45.45
N PRO A 655 38.07 -1.70 44.78
CA PRO A 655 39.27 -2.47 44.59
C PRO A 655 40.23 -1.58 43.80
N TYR A 656 41.37 -1.27 44.41
CA TYR A 656 42.55 -0.82 43.68
C TYR A 656 42.75 -1.83 42.53
N LEU A 657 42.50 -1.38 41.31
CA LEU A 657 42.92 -2.10 40.12
C LEU A 657 44.46 -2.06 40.08
N PRO A 658 45.14 -3.20 39.87
CA PRO A 658 46.58 -3.22 39.60
C PRO A 658 46.94 -2.55 38.27
#